data_AF-A0A426UC13-F1
#
_entry.id   AF-A0A426UC13-F1
#
_cell.length_a   1.000
_cell.length_b   1.000
_cell.length_c   1.000
_cell.angle_alpha   90.00
_cell.angle_beta   90.00
_cell.angle_gamma   90.00
#
_symmetry.space_group_name_H-M   'P 1'
#
loop_
_entity.id
_entity.type
_entity.pdbx_description
1 polymer ?
#
loop_
_entity_poly.entity_id
_entity_poly.type
_entity_poly.pdbx_seq_one_letter_code
_entity_poly.pdbx_strand_id
1 'polypeptide(L)'
;MNFRRLAPPVWIVLVGLVFVPILFFALRPAQALTIKLGQPSDQTLFRGFFQPEISDDGTPFRWSSPGSHLPATGTGPGAAIVALRANGDLRNAIDDRQLWFERDRQPLVSFEVFTGWRVYQIILPAGAEGFDLVANGHFRENRNLGVPVAWLRITPVAADAARSAFLWQRAALLALGLAALALTLWMLDHWLLPRSIRLRSVRVGILSLLLGLGVAWLVRYDPFTVARYVPNTLLLLLSLLVLGSALLVRWLRYVPHQASATVPRTVYPGIFFVALATLIFQILLSRIFSVTMFYHFAFVAISIAMFGMTVGAGLVYLFPQWFSPRNTLKIVSWISLTFSITIIVSFLTFLSIPLSLEVYQQRSFVDYFAIALAYVVISVPFVFSGIATTLTLTRFTNVVSQVYAADLAGAALGCVLVIVSLNFVDGPTAVLLAAACASLGALFFALAAGLVYVRHFALLLTLLVSGFALFNTIAAPVGQPGPLRLVWTRGERDGGALYEQWNHFSRVRVYGNPDSLSGPFSWGLSPNFPADRTFRQVYLQIDSEAGAALAGYHGDLRDIDYLRYDVTNLAHYIRHDADVLVIGIGGGRDIISALAFDQQSVTGIEINGEIVDAINGPFGDLTGYLYRDPRVHFVIDEARSYIVRNPTQYDILQISMIDTWAATTAGAYTFTENSLYTTRAWAIFLDRLKPGGILSVSRWYFADRPGEVYRLASLATATLRDRGISDPRSHMMIIRKFDIYGIGPDGVGTLLLSNEPFAPEDVATIEAKAAEMGFEVVLSPLSTTNETFVEIVTTPDLARFTRDYPINIAPPTDNNPFFFHMLRFGDIFDRDQQQFGEVSYNMRAVAILGFLLALVTTLTFVFVILPLLFTTRRDTLRGAGAPLLYFAGIGMGFMLVEISQMQRLVIFLGHPTY
;
A
#
# COMPACT_ATOMS: atom_id res chain seq x y z
N MET A 1 -42.85 32.53 -36.26
CA MET A 1 -43.06 31.17 -35.67
C MET A 1 -41.77 30.78 -34.95
N ASN A 2 -41.84 30.59 -33.63
CA ASN A 2 -40.70 30.57 -32.70
C ASN A 2 -40.15 29.14 -32.53
N PHE A 3 -38.92 28.85 -33.00
CA PHE A 3 -38.21 27.57 -32.82
C PHE A 3 -37.69 27.34 -31.38
N ARG A 4 -38.32 27.94 -30.36
CA ARG A 4 -37.89 27.89 -28.94
C ARG A 4 -38.69 26.91 -28.07
N ARG A 5 -39.51 26.03 -28.65
CA ARG A 5 -40.35 25.07 -27.92
C ARG A 5 -40.26 23.62 -28.43
N LEU A 6 -39.14 23.21 -29.02
CA LEU A 6 -38.90 21.78 -29.22
C LEU A 6 -38.14 21.23 -28.01
N ALA A 7 -38.82 20.33 -27.30
CA ALA A 7 -38.40 19.70 -26.07
C ALA A 7 -37.19 18.76 -26.27
N PRO A 8 -36.58 18.25 -25.18
CA PRO A 8 -35.41 17.36 -25.22
C PRO A 8 -35.61 15.89 -25.68
N PRO A 9 -36.78 15.33 -26.07
CA PRO A 9 -36.87 13.87 -26.22
C PRO A 9 -36.33 13.35 -27.56
N VAL A 10 -36.12 14.20 -28.58
CA VAL A 10 -35.71 13.74 -29.93
C VAL A 10 -34.28 13.19 -29.96
N TRP A 11 -33.37 13.75 -29.15
CA TRP A 11 -31.98 13.29 -29.09
C TRP A 11 -31.81 12.00 -28.29
N ILE A 12 -32.64 11.77 -27.26
CA ILE A 12 -32.67 10.51 -26.50
C ILE A 12 -33.15 9.36 -27.38
N VAL A 13 -34.15 9.63 -28.24
CA VAL A 13 -34.69 8.65 -29.19
C VAL A 13 -33.73 8.35 -30.33
N LEU A 14 -33.00 9.36 -30.86
CA LEU A 14 -31.98 9.17 -31.90
C LEU A 14 -30.74 8.41 -31.39
N VAL A 15 -30.29 8.69 -30.16
CA VAL A 15 -29.20 7.93 -29.52
C VAL A 15 -29.64 6.48 -29.29
N GLY A 16 -30.88 6.25 -28.84
CA GLY A 16 -31.44 4.91 -28.69
C GLY A 16 -31.55 4.11 -30.00
N LEU A 17 -31.98 4.74 -31.09
CA LEU A 17 -32.19 4.08 -32.39
C LEU A 17 -30.88 3.69 -33.10
N VAL A 18 -29.77 4.38 -32.83
CA VAL A 18 -28.45 4.06 -33.42
C VAL A 18 -27.65 3.10 -32.53
N PHE A 19 -27.80 3.15 -31.19
CA PHE A 19 -27.03 2.30 -30.27
C PHE A 19 -27.55 0.87 -30.11
N VAL A 20 -28.87 0.65 -30.19
CA VAL A 20 -29.48 -0.68 -29.97
C VAL A 20 -29.05 -1.73 -31.02
N PRO A 21 -28.94 -1.42 -32.33
CA PRO A 21 -28.44 -2.37 -33.32
C PRO A 21 -26.95 -2.71 -33.14
N ILE A 22 -26.15 -1.75 -32.67
CA ILE A 22 -24.71 -1.94 -32.38
C ILE A 22 -24.53 -2.82 -31.13
N LEU A 23 -25.39 -2.65 -30.12
CA LEU A 23 -25.45 -3.52 -28.94
C LEU A 23 -25.79 -4.97 -29.32
N PHE A 24 -26.72 -5.19 -30.25
CA PHE A 24 -27.16 -6.53 -30.65
C PHE A 24 -26.06 -7.32 -31.40
N PHE A 25 -25.26 -6.65 -32.22
CA PHE A 25 -24.13 -7.30 -32.91
C PHE A 25 -22.90 -7.54 -32.00
N ALA A 26 -22.73 -6.75 -30.93
CA ALA A 26 -21.61 -6.88 -29.99
C ALA A 26 -21.79 -7.99 -28.93
N LEU A 27 -23.00 -8.55 -28.78
CA LEU A 27 -23.36 -9.50 -27.71
C LEU A 27 -23.29 -11.00 -28.09
N ARG A 28 -22.68 -11.39 -29.23
CA ARG A 28 -22.50 -12.82 -29.57
C ARG A 28 -21.25 -13.42 -28.90
N PRO A 29 -21.35 -14.52 -28.12
CA PRO A 29 -20.19 -15.17 -27.52
C PRO A 29 -19.28 -15.81 -28.58
N ALA A 30 -17.95 -15.75 -28.36
CA ALA A 30 -16.97 -16.44 -29.19
C ALA A 30 -17.07 -17.95 -28.99
N GLN A 31 -17.20 -18.71 -30.08
CA GLN A 31 -17.34 -20.17 -30.04
C GLN A 31 -15.98 -20.87 -29.86
N ALA A 32 -15.97 -22.01 -29.17
CA ALA A 32 -14.78 -22.84 -29.05
C ALA A 32 -14.35 -23.38 -30.42
N LEU A 33 -13.07 -23.19 -30.79
CA LEU A 33 -12.53 -23.68 -32.04
C LEU A 33 -12.00 -25.11 -31.83
N THR A 34 -12.59 -26.08 -32.53
CA THR A 34 -12.13 -27.47 -32.54
C THR A 34 -11.58 -27.80 -33.92
N ILE A 35 -10.30 -28.14 -34.00
CA ILE A 35 -9.61 -28.49 -35.24
C ILE A 35 -9.46 -30.01 -35.28
N LYS A 36 -10.08 -30.65 -36.27
CA LYS A 36 -10.02 -32.10 -36.46
C LYS A 36 -8.98 -32.43 -37.52
N LEU A 37 -7.77 -32.78 -37.08
CA LEU A 37 -6.65 -33.06 -37.97
C LEU A 37 -6.88 -34.34 -38.80
N GLY A 38 -7.77 -35.24 -38.38
CA GLY A 38 -8.12 -36.46 -39.10
C GLY A 38 -9.08 -36.33 -40.30
N GLN A 39 -9.59 -35.13 -40.65
CA GLN A 39 -10.52 -34.99 -41.79
C GLN A 39 -9.81 -34.49 -43.09
N PRO A 40 -10.15 -35.03 -44.28
CA PRO A 40 -9.50 -34.67 -45.54
C PRO A 40 -9.71 -33.21 -45.98
N SER A 41 -10.82 -32.58 -45.57
CA SER A 41 -11.26 -31.25 -46.02
C SER A 41 -10.62 -30.08 -45.27
N ASP A 42 -9.87 -30.33 -44.20
CA ASP A 42 -9.24 -29.31 -43.37
C ASP A 42 -7.75 -29.20 -43.75
N GLN A 43 -7.41 -28.33 -44.71
CA GLN A 43 -6.01 -28.07 -45.11
C GLN A 43 -5.63 -26.57 -45.08
N THR A 44 -6.59 -25.68 -44.84
CA THR A 44 -6.40 -24.23 -44.95
C THR A 44 -5.85 -23.59 -43.68
N LEU A 45 -5.86 -24.30 -42.56
CA LEU A 45 -5.60 -23.75 -41.23
C LEU A 45 -4.32 -24.27 -40.56
N PHE A 46 -3.52 -25.17 -41.14
CA PHE A 46 -2.30 -25.65 -40.46
C PHE A 46 -1.25 -26.08 -41.48
N ARG A 47 0.04 -25.84 -41.18
CA ARG A 47 1.16 -26.12 -42.09
C ARG A 47 2.15 -27.08 -41.46
N GLY A 48 2.79 -27.92 -42.27
CA GLY A 48 3.81 -28.86 -41.80
C GLY A 48 3.28 -30.14 -41.15
N PHE A 49 1.99 -30.46 -41.27
CA PHE A 49 1.44 -31.78 -40.90
C PHE A 49 1.37 -32.69 -42.13
N PHE A 50 1.60 -34.00 -41.95
CA PHE A 50 1.50 -34.99 -43.03
C PHE A 50 0.05 -35.32 -43.41
N GLN A 51 -0.13 -36.11 -44.47
CA GLN A 51 -1.46 -36.59 -44.90
C GLN A 51 -2.14 -37.43 -43.81
N PRO A 52 -3.48 -37.42 -43.71
CA PRO A 52 -4.20 -38.15 -42.67
C PRO A 52 -4.09 -39.67 -42.84
N GLU A 53 -3.88 -40.36 -41.72
CA GLU A 53 -3.80 -41.82 -41.59
C GLU A 53 -4.84 -42.29 -40.54
N ILE A 54 -5.10 -43.60 -40.47
CA ILE A 54 -6.04 -44.22 -39.52
C ILE A 54 -5.24 -45.18 -38.63
N SER A 55 -5.32 -45.04 -37.31
CA SER A 55 -4.66 -45.95 -36.36
C SER A 55 -5.41 -47.27 -36.21
N ASP A 56 -4.76 -48.28 -35.62
CA ASP A 56 -5.30 -49.63 -35.43
C ASP A 56 -6.63 -49.66 -34.64
N ASP A 57 -6.89 -48.64 -33.82
CA ASP A 57 -8.13 -48.44 -33.07
C ASP A 57 -9.23 -47.67 -33.84
N GLY A 58 -9.01 -47.38 -35.13
CA GLY A 58 -9.93 -46.66 -36.00
C GLY A 58 -9.92 -45.13 -35.83
N THR A 59 -9.02 -44.55 -35.02
CA THR A 59 -8.92 -43.09 -34.87
C THR A 59 -8.20 -42.46 -36.08
N PRO A 60 -8.79 -41.48 -36.78
CA PRO A 60 -8.08 -40.74 -37.83
C PRO A 60 -7.14 -39.69 -37.21
N PHE A 61 -5.90 -39.61 -37.70
CA PHE A 61 -4.86 -38.73 -37.17
C PHE A 61 -3.89 -38.23 -38.26
N ARG A 62 -3.04 -37.24 -37.92
CA ARG A 62 -1.91 -36.80 -38.76
C ARG A 62 -0.62 -36.81 -37.97
N TRP A 63 0.49 -37.06 -38.66
CA TRP A 63 1.83 -36.88 -38.10
C TRP A 63 2.22 -35.40 -38.11
N SER A 64 2.77 -34.92 -36.99
CA SER A 64 3.47 -33.64 -36.93
C SER A 64 4.90 -33.78 -37.50
N SER A 65 5.47 -32.69 -37.99
CA SER A 65 6.87 -32.60 -38.43
C SER A 65 7.57 -31.40 -37.75
N PRO A 66 8.92 -31.37 -37.68
CA PRO A 66 9.64 -30.19 -37.22
C PRO A 66 9.25 -28.96 -38.05
N GLY A 67 8.72 -27.92 -37.40
CA GLY A 67 8.15 -26.74 -38.07
C GLY A 67 6.65 -26.84 -38.40
N SER A 68 5.94 -27.83 -37.83
CA SER A 68 4.47 -27.85 -37.82
C SER A 68 3.93 -26.61 -37.10
N HIS A 69 3.27 -25.73 -37.85
CA HIS A 69 2.70 -24.50 -37.32
C HIS A 69 1.19 -24.62 -37.16
N LEU A 70 0.72 -24.39 -35.93
CA LEU A 70 -0.70 -24.32 -35.58
C LEU A 70 -1.08 -22.87 -35.28
N PRO A 71 -1.99 -22.26 -36.05
CA PRO A 71 -2.48 -20.94 -35.75
C PRO A 71 -3.36 -20.99 -34.50
N ALA A 72 -3.13 -20.05 -33.59
CA ALA A 72 -3.92 -19.88 -32.38
C ALA A 72 -5.12 -18.96 -32.63
N THR A 73 -5.64 -18.92 -33.87
CA THR A 73 -6.75 -18.03 -34.25
C THR A 73 -7.97 -18.28 -33.36
N GLY A 74 -8.23 -17.36 -32.43
CA GLY A 74 -9.29 -17.50 -31.41
C GLY A 74 -8.81 -17.41 -29.96
N THR A 75 -7.50 -17.44 -29.71
CA THR A 75 -6.94 -16.96 -28.44
C THR A 75 -6.99 -15.44 -28.48
N GLY A 76 -7.95 -14.85 -27.79
CA GLY A 76 -7.94 -13.41 -27.57
C GLY A 76 -6.68 -12.98 -26.78
N PRO A 77 -6.59 -11.71 -26.33
CA PRO A 77 -5.47 -11.24 -25.50
C PRO A 77 -5.42 -11.88 -24.09
N GLY A 78 -6.10 -13.00 -23.85
CA GLY A 78 -6.13 -13.74 -22.59
C GLY A 78 -5.57 -15.16 -22.74
N ALA A 79 -5.31 -15.82 -21.61
CA ALA A 79 -4.83 -17.21 -21.61
C ALA A 79 -5.88 -18.16 -22.20
N ALA A 80 -5.43 -19.23 -22.85
CA ALA A 80 -6.30 -20.25 -23.45
C ALA A 80 -5.91 -21.65 -22.97
N ILE A 81 -6.90 -22.50 -22.76
CA ILE A 81 -6.66 -23.94 -22.57
C ILE A 81 -6.67 -24.60 -23.93
N VAL A 82 -5.53 -25.18 -24.30
CA VAL A 82 -5.40 -26.06 -25.45
C VAL A 82 -5.53 -27.49 -24.95
N ALA A 83 -6.56 -28.18 -25.43
CA ALA A 83 -6.71 -29.63 -25.25
C ALA A 83 -6.24 -30.33 -26.53
N LEU A 84 -5.20 -31.15 -26.42
CA LEU A 84 -4.55 -31.87 -27.53
C LEU A 84 -4.71 -33.38 -27.31
N ARG A 85 -5.26 -34.12 -28.29
CA ARG A 85 -5.26 -35.59 -28.26
C ARG A 85 -4.08 -36.14 -29.08
N ALA A 86 -3.10 -36.72 -28.40
CA ALA A 86 -1.84 -37.20 -28.96
C ALA A 86 -1.50 -38.62 -28.45
N ASN A 87 -0.69 -39.38 -29.20
CA ASN A 87 -0.22 -40.71 -28.79
C ASN A 87 1.31 -40.75 -28.66
N GLY A 88 1.80 -41.18 -27.48
CA GLY A 88 3.22 -41.20 -27.13
C GLY A 88 3.95 -42.55 -27.30
N ASP A 89 3.33 -43.56 -27.92
CA ASP A 89 3.90 -44.93 -28.00
C ASP A 89 5.28 -44.98 -28.66
N LEU A 90 5.50 -44.16 -29.68
CA LEU A 90 6.81 -44.08 -30.37
C LEU A 90 7.87 -43.29 -29.60
N ARG A 91 7.45 -42.30 -28.80
CA ARG A 91 8.36 -41.49 -27.97
C ARG A 91 8.91 -42.30 -26.80
N ASN A 92 8.08 -43.17 -26.24
CA ASN A 92 8.51 -44.09 -25.20
C ASN A 92 9.60 -45.07 -25.67
N ALA A 93 9.62 -45.42 -26.95
CA ALA A 93 10.62 -46.36 -27.50
C ALA A 93 12.04 -45.77 -27.58
N ILE A 94 12.21 -44.44 -27.45
CA ILE A 94 13.49 -43.73 -27.62
C ILE A 94 13.93 -42.93 -26.39
N ASP A 95 13.28 -43.15 -25.24
CA ASP A 95 13.56 -42.48 -23.95
C ASP A 95 13.54 -40.93 -23.99
N ASP A 96 12.83 -40.35 -24.97
CA ASP A 96 12.50 -38.93 -24.99
C ASP A 96 10.98 -38.77 -25.02
N ARG A 97 10.41 -38.27 -23.93
CA ARG A 97 8.96 -38.07 -23.76
C ARG A 97 8.54 -36.61 -23.86
N GLN A 98 9.45 -35.67 -24.08
CA GLN A 98 9.17 -34.24 -23.96
C GLN A 98 8.69 -33.63 -25.29
N LEU A 99 7.51 -33.02 -25.27
CA LEU A 99 7.01 -32.15 -26.33
C LEU A 99 7.09 -30.69 -25.90
N TRP A 100 7.34 -29.82 -26.88
CA TRP A 100 7.45 -28.39 -26.67
C TRP A 100 6.42 -27.67 -27.53
N PHE A 101 5.76 -26.68 -26.94
CA PHE A 101 5.15 -25.58 -27.66
C PHE A 101 6.16 -24.45 -27.74
N GLU A 102 6.49 -24.02 -28.96
CA GLU A 102 7.44 -22.93 -29.18
C GLU A 102 6.80 -21.82 -30.01
N ARG A 103 7.32 -20.60 -29.87
CA ARG A 103 7.02 -19.47 -30.75
C ARG A 103 8.34 -18.89 -31.22
N ASP A 104 8.53 -18.79 -32.53
CA ASP A 104 9.74 -18.23 -33.13
C ASP A 104 11.04 -18.87 -32.56
N ARG A 105 11.00 -20.19 -32.29
CA ARG A 105 12.08 -21.01 -31.68
C ARG A 105 12.40 -20.69 -30.20
N GLN A 106 11.50 -20.00 -29.49
CA GLN A 106 11.55 -19.85 -28.04
C GLN A 106 10.55 -20.80 -27.38
N PRO A 107 10.95 -21.63 -26.41
CA PRO A 107 10.04 -22.55 -25.73
C PRO A 107 9.05 -21.78 -24.85
N LEU A 108 7.75 -22.03 -25.07
CA LEU A 108 6.66 -21.46 -24.28
C LEU A 108 6.28 -22.39 -23.12
N VAL A 109 6.05 -23.66 -23.42
CA VAL A 109 5.66 -24.70 -22.45
C VAL A 109 6.16 -26.05 -22.95
N SER A 110 6.69 -26.87 -22.04
CA SER A 110 6.95 -28.30 -22.28
C SER A 110 6.00 -29.19 -21.51
N PHE A 111 5.77 -30.39 -22.02
CA PHE A 111 4.98 -31.42 -21.34
C PHE A 111 5.41 -32.82 -21.79
N GLU A 112 5.26 -33.79 -20.89
CA GLU A 112 5.55 -35.19 -21.18
C GLU A 112 4.37 -35.89 -21.84
N VAL A 113 4.65 -36.61 -22.92
CA VAL A 113 3.72 -37.53 -23.57
C VAL A 113 3.95 -38.94 -23.03
N PHE A 114 2.85 -39.60 -22.67
CA PHE A 114 2.83 -40.95 -22.15
C PHE A 114 2.32 -41.90 -23.23
N THR A 115 2.58 -43.19 -23.07
CA THR A 115 2.10 -44.24 -23.97
C THR A 115 0.57 -44.23 -24.11
N GLY A 116 0.10 -44.56 -25.30
CA GLY A 116 -1.29 -44.58 -25.76
C GLY A 116 -1.86 -43.22 -26.15
N TRP A 117 -3.07 -43.23 -26.73
CA TRP A 117 -3.83 -42.01 -27.04
C TRP A 117 -4.33 -41.34 -25.77
N ARG A 118 -3.81 -40.14 -25.45
CA ARG A 118 -4.22 -39.34 -24.29
C ARG A 118 -4.57 -37.91 -24.68
N VAL A 119 -5.35 -37.25 -23.82
CA VAL A 119 -5.69 -35.84 -23.95
C VAL A 119 -4.84 -35.04 -22.97
N TYR A 120 -4.08 -34.09 -23.49
CA TYR A 120 -3.23 -33.18 -22.74
C TYR A 120 -3.91 -31.81 -22.69
N GLN A 121 -4.03 -31.24 -21.49
CA GLN A 121 -4.56 -29.89 -21.30
C GLN A 121 -3.42 -28.95 -20.90
N ILE A 122 -3.24 -27.90 -21.70
CA ILE A 122 -2.09 -27.01 -21.60
C ILE A 122 -2.61 -25.58 -21.55
N ILE A 123 -2.11 -24.80 -20.60
CA ILE A 123 -2.47 -23.39 -20.46
C ILE A 123 -1.46 -22.58 -21.26
N LEU A 124 -1.93 -21.89 -22.30
CA LEU A 124 -1.10 -20.97 -23.06
C LEU A 124 -1.18 -19.55 -22.49
N PRO A 125 -0.06 -18.81 -22.45
CA PRO A 125 -0.04 -17.41 -22.04
C PRO A 125 -0.80 -16.51 -23.02
N ALA A 126 -1.21 -15.33 -22.53
CA ALA A 126 -1.93 -14.32 -23.30
C ALA A 126 -1.13 -13.84 -24.53
N GLY A 127 -1.78 -13.65 -25.67
CA GLY A 127 -1.17 -13.05 -26.87
C GLY A 127 -0.39 -14.02 -27.78
N ALA A 128 -0.61 -15.33 -27.65
CA ALA A 128 -0.10 -16.31 -28.60
C ALA A 128 -0.85 -16.19 -29.94
N GLU A 129 -0.15 -15.92 -31.05
CA GLU A 129 -0.78 -15.82 -32.39
C GLU A 129 -0.70 -17.14 -33.18
N GLY A 130 0.20 -18.02 -32.76
CA GLY A 130 0.43 -19.37 -33.28
C GLY A 130 1.58 -20.01 -32.51
N PHE A 131 1.70 -21.32 -32.62
CA PHE A 131 2.75 -22.08 -31.95
C PHE A 131 3.16 -23.30 -32.75
N ASP A 132 4.42 -23.66 -32.61
CA ASP A 132 5.00 -24.84 -33.24
C ASP A 132 5.06 -25.97 -32.21
N LEU A 133 4.69 -27.17 -32.65
CA LEU A 133 4.85 -28.37 -31.83
C LEU A 133 6.19 -29.03 -32.19
N VAL A 134 7.18 -28.94 -31.31
CA VAL A 134 8.55 -29.36 -31.59
C VAL A 134 8.94 -30.57 -30.71
N ALA A 135 9.72 -31.47 -31.29
CA ALA A 135 10.30 -32.64 -30.64
C ALA A 135 11.83 -32.56 -30.75
N ASN A 136 12.55 -32.98 -29.71
CA ASN A 136 14.00 -33.12 -29.79
C ASN A 136 14.35 -34.50 -30.39
N GLY A 137 15.25 -34.53 -31.38
CA GLY A 137 15.77 -35.77 -31.96
C GLY A 137 15.81 -35.80 -33.50
N HIS A 138 16.93 -36.25 -34.07
CA HIS A 138 17.06 -36.56 -35.50
C HIS A 138 16.83 -38.06 -35.71
N PHE A 139 15.81 -38.45 -36.48
CA PHE A 139 15.56 -39.84 -36.85
C PHE A 139 16.59 -40.32 -37.88
N ARG A 140 17.38 -41.35 -37.54
CA ARG A 140 18.12 -42.14 -38.54
C ARG A 140 17.12 -43.09 -39.20
N GLU A 141 16.98 -42.95 -40.51
CA GLU A 141 16.27 -43.83 -41.44
C GLU A 141 14.72 -43.76 -41.39
N ASN A 142 14.19 -43.05 -42.39
CA ASN A 142 12.81 -43.04 -42.88
C ASN A 142 11.70 -42.49 -41.96
N ARG A 143 11.38 -41.21 -42.27
CA ARG A 143 10.28 -40.34 -41.83
C ARG A 143 10.56 -39.54 -40.55
N ASN A 144 10.59 -38.22 -40.71
CA ASN A 144 10.55 -37.20 -39.65
C ASN A 144 9.20 -37.26 -38.90
N LEU A 145 8.94 -38.34 -38.17
CA LEU A 145 7.65 -38.54 -37.50
C LEU A 145 7.72 -37.90 -36.13
N GLY A 146 7.11 -36.72 -36.01
CA GLY A 146 6.76 -36.15 -34.73
C GLY A 146 5.68 -36.99 -34.03
N VAL A 147 4.90 -36.37 -33.16
CA VAL A 147 3.84 -37.07 -32.43
C VAL A 147 2.56 -37.12 -33.27
N PRO A 148 1.88 -38.27 -33.36
CA PRO A 148 0.58 -38.39 -34.03
C PRO A 148 -0.50 -37.63 -33.25
N VAL A 149 -1.25 -36.78 -33.94
CA VAL A 149 -2.30 -35.93 -33.35
C VAL A 149 -3.63 -36.16 -34.05
N ALA A 150 -4.66 -36.48 -33.26
CA ALA A 150 -6.01 -36.74 -33.79
C ALA A 150 -6.86 -35.47 -33.90
N TRP A 151 -6.89 -34.67 -32.83
CA TRP A 151 -7.61 -33.40 -32.78
C TRP A 151 -7.02 -32.48 -31.73
N LEU A 152 -7.29 -31.19 -31.90
CA LEU A 152 -6.95 -30.16 -30.94
C LEU A 152 -8.15 -29.22 -30.75
N ARG A 153 -8.42 -28.86 -29.50
CA ARG A 153 -9.51 -27.95 -29.13
C ARG A 153 -8.92 -26.79 -28.35
N ILE A 154 -9.09 -25.59 -28.89
CA ILE A 154 -8.71 -24.35 -28.21
C ILE A 154 -9.96 -23.83 -27.53
N THR A 155 -9.92 -23.80 -26.20
CA THR A 155 -10.99 -23.26 -25.37
C THR A 155 -10.45 -22.02 -24.69
N PRO A 156 -10.94 -20.82 -25.02
CA PRO A 156 -10.71 -19.65 -24.18
C PRO A 156 -11.13 -20.02 -22.77
N VAL A 157 -10.29 -19.79 -21.76
CA VAL A 157 -10.58 -20.25 -20.39
C VAL A 157 -11.93 -19.66 -19.96
N ALA A 158 -12.91 -20.54 -19.73
CA ALA A 158 -14.33 -20.19 -19.57
C ALA A 158 -14.64 -19.31 -18.34
N ALA A 159 -13.64 -18.96 -17.54
CA ALA A 159 -13.71 -17.87 -16.55
C ALA A 159 -14.02 -16.50 -17.20
N ASP A 160 -13.84 -16.35 -18.52
CA ASP A 160 -14.07 -15.11 -19.25
C ASP A 160 -15.44 -15.01 -19.98
N ALA A 161 -16.27 -16.06 -20.06
CA ALA A 161 -17.59 -15.91 -20.68
C ALA A 161 -18.51 -14.98 -19.85
N ALA A 162 -18.48 -15.13 -18.51
CA ALA A 162 -19.14 -14.20 -17.58
C ALA A 162 -18.48 -12.81 -17.56
N ARG A 163 -17.16 -12.73 -17.79
CA ARG A 163 -16.45 -11.44 -17.89
C ARG A 163 -16.71 -10.73 -19.21
N SER A 164 -16.89 -11.41 -20.34
CA SER A 164 -17.16 -10.76 -21.63
C SER A 164 -18.50 -9.99 -21.63
N ALA A 165 -19.57 -10.57 -21.08
CA ALA A 165 -20.85 -9.88 -20.86
C ALA A 165 -20.70 -8.69 -19.89
N PHE A 166 -19.84 -8.83 -18.88
CA PHE A 166 -19.53 -7.81 -17.88
C PHE A 166 -18.63 -6.67 -18.42
N LEU A 167 -17.74 -6.98 -19.36
CA LEU A 167 -16.83 -6.05 -20.03
C LEU A 167 -17.58 -5.18 -21.06
N TRP A 168 -18.58 -5.72 -21.76
CA TRP A 168 -19.44 -4.95 -22.65
C TRP A 168 -20.43 -4.05 -21.90
N GLN A 169 -20.94 -4.50 -20.74
CA GLN A 169 -21.65 -3.62 -19.80
C GLN A 169 -20.75 -2.49 -19.29
N ARG A 170 -19.46 -2.76 -19.00
CA ARG A 170 -18.46 -1.76 -18.61
C ARG A 170 -18.16 -0.75 -19.71
N ALA A 171 -17.97 -1.20 -20.94
CA ALA A 171 -17.78 -0.31 -22.09
C ALA A 171 -19.00 0.57 -22.35
N ALA A 172 -20.22 0.04 -22.18
CA ALA A 172 -21.46 0.80 -22.28
C ALA A 172 -21.60 1.87 -21.16
N LEU A 173 -21.24 1.51 -19.92
CA LEU A 173 -21.23 2.45 -18.79
C LEU A 173 -20.14 3.53 -18.93
N LEU A 174 -18.97 3.19 -19.47
CA LEU A 174 -17.90 4.14 -19.81
C LEU A 174 -18.36 5.12 -20.90
N ALA A 175 -19.01 4.62 -21.95
CA ALA A 175 -19.58 5.46 -23.01
C ALA A 175 -20.68 6.40 -22.48
N LEU A 176 -21.56 5.91 -21.59
CA LEU A 176 -22.57 6.72 -20.91
C LEU A 176 -21.95 7.78 -19.98
N GLY A 177 -20.91 7.42 -19.22
CA GLY A 177 -20.19 8.34 -18.34
C GLY A 177 -19.45 9.43 -19.12
N LEU A 178 -18.82 9.08 -20.25
CA LEU A 178 -18.16 10.05 -21.14
C LEU A 178 -19.17 10.97 -21.84
N ALA A 179 -20.32 10.44 -22.24
CA ALA A 179 -21.41 11.26 -22.79
C ALA A 179 -21.98 12.22 -21.74
N ALA A 180 -22.13 11.77 -20.49
CA ALA A 180 -22.55 12.61 -19.38
C ALA A 180 -21.51 13.69 -19.04
N LEU A 181 -20.22 13.35 -19.04
CA LEU A 181 -19.11 14.29 -18.84
C LEU A 181 -19.05 15.34 -19.96
N ALA A 182 -19.16 14.93 -21.23
CA ALA A 182 -19.21 15.83 -22.37
C ALA A 182 -20.42 16.77 -22.32
N LEU A 183 -21.59 16.25 -21.94
CA LEU A 183 -22.80 17.05 -21.71
C LEU A 183 -22.60 18.06 -20.58
N THR A 184 -21.90 17.67 -19.51
CA THR A 184 -21.64 18.52 -18.35
C THR A 184 -20.62 19.61 -18.67
N LEU A 185 -19.53 19.28 -19.38
CA LEU A 185 -18.54 20.26 -19.85
C LEU A 185 -19.18 21.26 -20.83
N TRP A 186 -20.08 20.78 -21.69
CA TRP A 186 -20.88 21.65 -22.57
C TRP A 186 -21.83 22.56 -21.78
N MET A 187 -22.47 22.05 -20.72
CA MET A 187 -23.31 22.85 -19.82
C MET A 187 -22.49 23.87 -19.02
N LEU A 188 -21.34 23.48 -18.47
CA LEU A 188 -20.41 24.35 -17.75
C LEU A 188 -19.88 25.47 -18.65
N ASP A 189 -19.48 25.18 -19.89
CA ASP A 189 -19.05 26.17 -20.89
C ASP A 189 -20.18 27.17 -21.22
N HIS A 190 -21.41 26.68 -21.35
CA HIS A 190 -22.58 27.52 -21.56
C HIS A 190 -22.92 28.39 -20.34
N TRP A 191 -22.48 28.01 -19.14
CA TRP A 191 -22.81 28.63 -17.85
C TRP A 191 -21.71 29.53 -17.26
N LEU A 192 -20.43 29.30 -17.57
CA LEU A 192 -19.28 29.98 -16.95
C LEU A 192 -18.75 31.19 -17.74
N LEU A 193 -18.91 31.24 -19.07
CA LEU A 193 -18.33 32.32 -19.90
C LEU A 193 -19.39 33.36 -20.34
N PRO A 194 -19.04 34.65 -20.53
CA PRO A 194 -19.95 35.68 -21.05
C PRO A 194 -20.33 35.47 -22.53
N ARG A 195 -21.57 35.81 -22.91
CA ARG A 195 -22.20 35.50 -24.23
C ARG A 195 -21.50 36.04 -25.48
N SER A 196 -20.43 36.82 -25.38
CA SER A 196 -19.84 37.59 -26.49
C SER A 196 -18.84 36.84 -27.39
N ILE A 197 -18.43 35.61 -27.08
CA ILE A 197 -17.34 34.92 -27.81
C ILE A 197 -17.91 34.05 -28.94
N ARG A 198 -17.64 34.42 -30.21
CA ARG A 198 -18.24 33.85 -31.44
C ARG A 198 -17.82 32.43 -31.85
N LEU A 199 -16.87 31.78 -31.17
CA LEU A 199 -16.32 30.45 -31.53
C LEU A 199 -16.52 29.37 -30.43
N ARG A 200 -17.57 29.54 -29.61
CA ARG A 200 -17.87 28.75 -28.38
C ARG A 200 -17.97 27.23 -28.56
N SER A 201 -18.90 26.76 -29.38
CA SER A 201 -19.25 25.33 -29.49
C SER A 201 -18.17 24.47 -30.13
N VAL A 202 -17.25 25.09 -30.88
CA VAL A 202 -16.23 24.40 -31.67
C VAL A 202 -15.05 23.98 -30.80
N ARG A 203 -14.63 24.76 -29.80
CA ARG A 203 -13.43 24.46 -29.00
C ARG A 203 -13.63 23.35 -27.98
N VAL A 204 -14.73 23.39 -27.22
CA VAL A 204 -15.07 22.34 -26.25
C VAL A 204 -15.55 21.09 -26.99
N GLY A 205 -16.31 21.25 -28.07
CA GLY A 205 -16.68 20.14 -28.95
C GLY A 205 -15.46 19.40 -29.51
N ILE A 206 -14.44 20.12 -29.99
CA ILE A 206 -13.19 19.50 -30.46
C ILE A 206 -12.42 18.86 -29.31
N LEU A 207 -12.30 19.49 -28.14
CA LEU A 207 -11.57 18.89 -27.01
C LEU A 207 -12.27 17.62 -26.49
N SER A 208 -13.61 17.63 -26.37
CA SER A 208 -14.41 16.47 -26.01
C SER A 208 -14.40 15.39 -27.09
N LEU A 209 -14.34 15.78 -28.37
CA LEU A 209 -14.18 14.87 -29.49
C LEU A 209 -12.78 14.24 -29.48
N LEU A 210 -11.72 15.00 -29.23
CA LEU A 210 -10.34 14.51 -29.13
C LEU A 210 -10.14 13.61 -27.91
N LEU A 211 -10.72 13.96 -26.76
CA LEU A 211 -10.71 13.12 -25.56
C LEU A 211 -11.52 11.84 -25.79
N GLY A 212 -12.70 11.95 -26.41
CA GLY A 212 -13.54 10.82 -26.78
C GLY A 212 -12.88 9.90 -27.81
N LEU A 213 -12.19 10.46 -28.81
CA LEU A 213 -11.41 9.72 -29.81
C LEU A 213 -10.16 9.08 -29.18
N GLY A 214 -9.49 9.75 -28.25
CA GLY A 214 -8.34 9.22 -27.52
C GLY A 214 -8.72 8.05 -26.63
N VAL A 215 -9.84 8.14 -25.91
CA VAL A 215 -10.37 7.04 -25.10
C VAL A 215 -10.93 5.91 -25.97
N ALA A 216 -11.60 6.22 -27.09
CA ALA A 216 -12.06 5.21 -28.04
C ALA A 216 -10.88 4.48 -28.72
N TRP A 217 -9.79 5.18 -28.98
CA TRP A 217 -8.53 4.59 -29.46
C TRP A 217 -7.88 3.71 -28.39
N LEU A 218 -7.84 4.14 -27.12
CA LEU A 218 -7.33 3.36 -25.99
C LEU A 218 -8.15 2.08 -25.75
N VAL A 219 -9.48 2.18 -25.77
CA VAL A 219 -10.41 1.05 -25.62
C VAL A 219 -10.33 0.11 -26.83
N ARG A 220 -10.02 0.62 -28.02
CA ARG A 220 -9.80 -0.21 -29.21
C ARG A 220 -8.47 -0.97 -29.17
N TYR A 221 -7.43 -0.38 -28.55
CA TYR A 221 -6.10 -0.97 -28.46
C TYR A 221 -5.97 -1.96 -27.31
N ASP A 222 -6.53 -1.64 -26.14
CA ASP A 222 -6.53 -2.52 -24.96
C ASP A 222 -7.80 -2.37 -24.10
N PRO A 223 -8.93 -2.98 -24.53
CA PRO A 223 -10.20 -2.90 -23.82
C PRO A 223 -10.18 -3.61 -22.46
N PHE A 224 -9.25 -4.55 -22.26
CA PHE A 224 -9.19 -5.40 -21.07
C PHE A 224 -8.52 -4.68 -19.91
N THR A 225 -7.46 -3.91 -20.15
CA THR A 225 -6.82 -3.07 -19.14
C THR A 225 -7.76 -1.95 -18.68
N VAL A 226 -8.40 -1.22 -19.59
CA VAL A 226 -9.33 -0.13 -19.23
C VAL A 226 -10.48 -0.65 -18.37
N ALA A 227 -11.04 -1.81 -18.71
CA ALA A 227 -12.14 -2.39 -17.97
C ALA A 227 -11.71 -3.13 -16.69
N ARG A 228 -10.44 -3.53 -16.54
CA ARG A 228 -9.87 -4.09 -15.30
C ARG A 228 -9.71 -3.02 -14.21
N TYR A 229 -9.33 -1.80 -14.59
CA TYR A 229 -8.95 -0.73 -13.66
C TYR A 229 -10.02 0.35 -13.41
N VAL A 230 -11.15 0.35 -14.14
CA VAL A 230 -12.25 1.32 -13.95
C VAL A 230 -13.47 0.62 -13.32
N PRO A 231 -13.75 0.80 -12.00
CA PRO A 231 -14.89 0.17 -11.34
C PRO A 231 -16.25 0.70 -11.86
N ASN A 232 -17.27 -0.17 -11.97
CA ASN A 232 -18.66 0.20 -12.31
C ASN A 232 -19.21 1.30 -11.40
N THR A 233 -18.80 1.29 -10.13
CA THR A 233 -19.19 2.25 -9.09
C THR A 233 -18.56 3.61 -9.32
N LEU A 234 -17.30 3.69 -9.74
CA LEU A 234 -16.58 4.96 -9.97
C LEU A 234 -17.26 5.81 -11.05
N LEU A 235 -17.62 5.22 -12.19
CA LEU A 235 -18.29 5.95 -13.27
C LEU A 235 -19.70 6.38 -12.89
N LEU A 236 -20.46 5.51 -12.21
CA LEU A 236 -21.79 5.84 -11.73
C LEU A 236 -21.74 6.94 -10.66
N LEU A 237 -20.78 6.87 -9.73
CA LEU A 237 -20.59 7.83 -8.64
C LEU A 237 -20.05 9.17 -9.14
N LEU A 238 -19.07 9.19 -10.05
CA LEU A 238 -18.63 10.42 -10.72
C LEU A 238 -19.78 11.07 -11.49
N SER A 239 -20.57 10.28 -12.21
CA SER A 239 -21.76 10.78 -12.91
C SER A 239 -22.79 11.35 -11.95
N LEU A 240 -23.06 10.67 -10.82
CA LEU A 240 -24.00 11.12 -9.78
C LEU A 240 -23.50 12.34 -9.01
N LEU A 241 -22.20 12.46 -8.76
CA LEU A 241 -21.58 13.58 -8.05
C LEU A 241 -21.53 14.83 -8.94
N VAL A 242 -21.30 14.64 -10.25
CA VAL A 242 -21.40 15.68 -11.27
C VAL A 242 -22.85 16.10 -11.52
N LEU A 243 -23.80 15.15 -11.61
CA LEU A 243 -25.23 15.47 -11.73
C LEU A 243 -25.75 16.16 -10.46
N GLY A 244 -25.35 15.66 -9.29
CA GLY A 244 -25.73 16.18 -7.97
C GLY A 244 -25.23 17.59 -7.75
N SER A 245 -23.97 17.89 -8.12
CA SER A 245 -23.42 19.25 -8.05
C SER A 245 -24.10 20.20 -9.05
N ALA A 246 -24.39 19.76 -10.28
CA ALA A 246 -25.11 20.56 -11.26
C ALA A 246 -26.58 20.84 -10.84
N LEU A 247 -27.26 19.84 -10.26
CA LEU A 247 -28.62 19.97 -9.73
C LEU A 247 -28.66 20.84 -8.48
N LEU A 248 -27.69 20.73 -7.58
CA LEU A 248 -27.54 21.57 -6.40
C LEU A 248 -27.36 23.04 -6.80
N VAL A 249 -26.47 23.34 -7.77
CA VAL A 249 -26.25 24.70 -8.29
C VAL A 249 -27.50 25.26 -8.98
N ARG A 250 -28.24 24.43 -9.73
CA ARG A 250 -29.51 24.84 -10.38
C ARG A 250 -30.60 25.09 -9.35
N TRP A 251 -30.68 24.28 -8.29
CA TRP A 251 -31.70 24.40 -7.25
C TRP A 251 -31.44 25.59 -6.33
N LEU A 252 -30.17 25.87 -5.96
CA LEU A 252 -29.78 27.06 -5.19
C LEU A 252 -30.20 28.39 -5.85
N ARG A 253 -30.45 28.41 -7.16
CA ARG A 253 -30.98 29.58 -7.89
C ARG A 253 -32.50 29.81 -7.73
N TYR A 254 -33.26 28.82 -7.25
CA TYR A 254 -34.73 28.83 -7.24
C TYR A 254 -35.38 28.87 -5.83
N VAL A 255 -34.60 28.98 -4.75
CA VAL A 255 -35.14 28.90 -3.38
C VAL A 255 -35.64 30.26 -2.85
N PRO A 256 -36.91 30.37 -2.41
CA PRO A 256 -37.48 31.61 -1.88
C PRO A 256 -36.90 32.05 -0.53
N HIS A 257 -36.96 33.36 -0.28
CA HIS A 257 -36.21 34.13 0.70
C HIS A 257 -36.81 34.16 2.11
N GLN A 258 -35.95 34.11 3.14
CA GLN A 258 -36.21 34.70 4.47
C GLN A 258 -34.85 35.12 5.07
N ALA A 259 -34.75 36.35 5.56
CA ALA A 259 -33.56 36.90 6.19
C ALA A 259 -33.81 37.04 7.70
N SER A 260 -32.88 36.53 8.52
CA SER A 260 -32.83 36.80 9.96
C SER A 260 -31.64 37.72 10.25
N ALA A 261 -31.86 38.73 11.09
CA ALA A 261 -30.88 39.76 11.44
C ALA A 261 -29.95 39.36 12.61
N THR A 262 -30.14 38.20 13.24
CA THR A 262 -29.30 37.70 14.34
C THR A 262 -28.72 36.33 14.01
N VAL A 263 -27.45 36.10 14.38
CA VAL A 263 -26.78 34.80 14.19
C VAL A 263 -27.39 33.79 15.16
N PRO A 264 -28.05 32.73 14.68
CA PRO A 264 -28.64 31.74 15.58
C PRO A 264 -27.55 31.01 16.37
N ARG A 265 -27.78 30.72 17.66
CA ARG A 265 -26.84 29.95 18.49
C ARG A 265 -26.54 28.55 17.93
N THR A 266 -27.39 28.02 17.05
CA THR A 266 -27.19 26.74 16.36
C THR A 266 -26.09 26.79 15.28
N VAL A 267 -25.57 27.97 14.93
CA VAL A 267 -24.41 28.10 14.02
C VAL A 267 -23.13 27.57 14.66
N TYR A 268 -22.92 27.77 15.97
CA TYR A 268 -21.73 27.28 16.68
C TYR A 268 -21.61 25.74 16.68
N PRO A 269 -22.63 24.95 17.06
CA PRO A 269 -22.56 23.50 16.94
C PRO A 269 -22.49 23.06 15.47
N GLY A 270 -23.07 23.82 14.53
CA GLY A 270 -22.96 23.53 13.09
C GLY A 270 -21.50 23.53 12.61
N ILE A 271 -20.76 24.61 12.87
CA ILE A 271 -19.34 24.70 12.48
C ILE A 271 -18.46 23.74 13.29
N PHE A 272 -18.75 23.57 14.59
CA PHE A 272 -18.05 22.62 15.45
C PHE A 272 -18.06 21.21 14.86
N PHE A 273 -19.23 20.71 14.44
CA PHE A 273 -19.35 19.36 13.87
C PHE A 273 -18.73 19.23 12.47
N VAL A 274 -18.72 20.30 11.67
CA VAL A 274 -18.02 20.33 10.37
C VAL A 274 -16.51 20.26 10.58
N ALA A 275 -15.96 21.07 11.49
CA ALA A 275 -14.54 21.07 11.83
C ALA A 275 -14.12 19.72 12.42
N LEU A 276 -14.91 19.19 13.37
CA LEU A 276 -14.72 17.87 13.97
C LEU A 276 -14.70 16.77 12.90
N ALA A 277 -15.66 16.73 11.99
CA ALA A 277 -15.70 15.74 10.92
C ALA A 277 -14.52 15.89 9.94
N THR A 278 -14.10 17.13 9.66
CA THR A 278 -12.94 17.41 8.79
C THR A 278 -11.66 16.84 9.36
N LEU A 279 -11.41 17.08 10.65
CA LEU A 279 -10.21 16.57 11.32
C LEU A 279 -10.25 15.06 11.53
N ILE A 280 -11.39 14.48 11.93
CA ILE A 280 -11.53 13.03 12.02
C ILE A 280 -11.23 12.38 10.67
N PHE A 281 -11.83 12.87 9.59
CA PHE A 281 -11.60 12.31 8.26
C PHE A 281 -10.14 12.45 7.81
N GLN A 282 -9.52 13.62 8.02
CA GLN A 282 -8.12 13.86 7.67
C GLN A 282 -7.16 12.90 8.41
N ILE A 283 -7.34 12.69 9.71
CA ILE A 283 -6.47 11.82 10.50
C ILE A 283 -6.72 10.35 10.15
N LEU A 284 -7.98 9.93 9.95
CA LEU A 284 -8.26 8.56 9.53
C LEU A 284 -7.67 8.26 8.15
N LEU A 285 -7.64 9.22 7.23
CA LEU A 285 -7.00 9.06 5.93
C LEU A 285 -5.50 8.80 6.04
N SER A 286 -4.79 9.45 6.99
CA SER A 286 -3.36 9.18 7.16
C SER A 286 -3.11 7.73 7.56
N ARG A 287 -3.95 7.17 8.45
CA ARG A 287 -3.91 5.75 8.85
C ARG A 287 -4.33 4.80 7.75
N ILE A 288 -5.35 5.14 6.98
CA ILE A 288 -5.80 4.27 5.89
C ILE A 288 -4.78 4.27 4.75
N PHE A 289 -4.13 5.41 4.46
CA PHE A 289 -3.08 5.50 3.45
C PHE A 289 -1.82 4.74 3.83
N SER A 290 -1.43 4.73 5.12
CA SER A 290 -0.27 3.94 5.56
C SER A 290 -0.48 2.44 5.32
N VAL A 291 -1.71 1.95 5.49
CA VAL A 291 -2.07 0.53 5.28
C VAL A 291 -2.27 0.20 3.80
N THR A 292 -3.04 1.02 3.07
CA THR A 292 -3.47 0.71 1.70
C THR A 292 -2.42 1.03 0.64
N MET A 293 -1.58 2.04 0.88
CA MET A 293 -0.49 2.44 0.01
C MET A 293 0.83 2.17 0.76
N PHE A 294 1.53 3.21 1.19
CA PHE A 294 2.78 3.14 1.96
C PHE A 294 2.83 4.34 2.90
N TYR A 295 3.65 4.27 3.95
CA TYR A 295 3.76 5.30 4.97
C TYR A 295 3.94 6.74 4.42
N HIS A 296 4.71 6.92 3.34
CA HIS A 296 4.91 8.23 2.68
C HIS A 296 3.62 8.93 2.26
N PHE A 297 2.57 8.17 1.93
CA PHE A 297 1.29 8.73 1.51
C PHE A 297 0.48 9.27 2.70
N ALA A 298 0.76 8.84 3.92
CA ALA A 298 0.09 9.32 5.13
C ALA A 298 0.33 10.83 5.33
N PHE A 299 1.55 11.32 5.09
CA PHE A 299 1.88 12.75 5.16
C PHE A 299 1.11 13.61 4.16
N VAL A 300 0.67 13.01 3.04
CA VAL A 300 -0.01 13.73 1.98
C VAL A 300 -1.49 13.93 2.27
N ALA A 301 -2.07 13.21 3.25
CA ALA A 301 -3.43 13.45 3.72
C ALA A 301 -3.64 14.92 4.14
N ILE A 302 -2.66 15.53 4.81
CA ILE A 302 -2.69 16.95 5.19
C ILE A 302 -2.74 17.84 3.94
N SER A 303 -1.88 17.55 2.97
CA SER A 303 -1.82 18.32 1.72
C SER A 303 -3.11 18.20 0.90
N ILE A 304 -3.73 17.01 0.86
CA ILE A 304 -5.01 16.76 0.18
C ILE A 304 -6.15 17.53 0.87
N ALA A 305 -6.17 17.52 2.21
CA ALA A 305 -7.16 18.25 2.99
C ALA A 305 -7.04 19.77 2.75
N MET A 306 -5.82 20.30 2.84
CA MET A 306 -5.55 21.72 2.57
C MET A 306 -5.86 22.11 1.12
N PHE A 307 -5.49 21.26 0.15
CA PHE A 307 -5.81 21.48 -1.25
C PHE A 307 -7.32 21.56 -1.48
N GLY A 308 -8.07 20.57 -0.99
CA GLY A 308 -9.53 20.56 -1.13
C GLY A 308 -10.17 21.78 -0.47
N MET A 309 -9.80 22.10 0.77
CA MET A 309 -10.32 23.29 1.46
C MET A 309 -9.99 24.59 0.73
N THR A 310 -8.79 24.71 0.17
CA THR A 310 -8.36 25.87 -0.62
C THR A 310 -9.16 26.00 -1.91
N VAL A 311 -9.40 24.89 -2.61
CA VAL A 311 -10.30 24.88 -3.78
C VAL A 311 -11.71 25.33 -3.37
N GLY A 312 -12.22 24.84 -2.24
CA GLY A 312 -13.51 25.26 -1.69
C GLY A 312 -13.59 26.77 -1.42
N ALA A 313 -12.59 27.33 -0.74
CA ALA A 313 -12.48 28.77 -0.50
C ALA A 313 -12.38 29.56 -1.82
N GLY A 314 -11.60 29.06 -2.78
CA GLY A 314 -11.49 29.61 -4.12
C GLY A 314 -12.82 29.66 -4.85
N LEU A 315 -13.64 28.60 -4.77
CA LEU A 315 -14.98 28.59 -5.36
C LEU A 315 -15.89 29.66 -4.74
N VAL A 316 -15.81 29.89 -3.42
CA VAL A 316 -16.56 30.96 -2.75
C VAL A 316 -16.16 32.34 -3.27
N TYR A 317 -14.86 32.56 -3.48
CA TYR A 317 -14.33 33.81 -4.02
C TYR A 317 -14.69 34.03 -5.51
N LEU A 318 -14.53 33.00 -6.34
CA LEU A 318 -14.71 33.06 -7.79
C LEU A 318 -16.18 33.15 -8.22
N PHE A 319 -17.09 32.57 -7.42
CA PHE A 319 -18.51 32.50 -7.74
C PHE A 319 -19.38 33.18 -6.67
N PRO A 320 -19.18 34.49 -6.38
CA PRO A 320 -19.90 35.17 -5.31
C PRO A 320 -21.42 35.19 -5.54
N GLN A 321 -21.88 35.12 -6.79
CA GLN A 321 -23.30 34.97 -7.12
C GLN A 321 -23.93 33.66 -6.61
N TRP A 322 -23.16 32.57 -6.50
CA TRP A 322 -23.64 31.29 -5.97
C TRP A 322 -23.65 31.30 -4.43
N PHE A 323 -22.77 32.11 -3.84
CA PHE A 323 -22.54 32.21 -2.41
C PHE A 323 -23.03 33.54 -1.81
N SER A 324 -24.28 33.88 -2.16
CA SER A 324 -24.92 35.13 -1.71
C SER A 324 -25.00 35.19 -0.17
N PRO A 325 -24.57 36.30 0.48
CA PRO A 325 -24.60 36.45 1.93
C PRO A 325 -25.98 36.21 2.56
N ARG A 326 -27.06 36.51 1.81
CA ARG A 326 -28.44 36.34 2.27
C ARG A 326 -28.86 34.88 2.42
N ASN A 327 -28.18 33.96 1.73
CA ASN A 327 -28.49 32.53 1.73
C ASN A 327 -27.48 31.70 2.52
N THR A 328 -26.55 32.33 3.25
CA THR A 328 -25.43 31.68 3.93
C THR A 328 -25.87 30.44 4.70
N LEU A 329 -26.83 30.58 5.64
CA LEU A 329 -27.33 29.46 6.46
C LEU A 329 -27.90 28.31 5.63
N LYS A 330 -28.64 28.61 4.55
CA LYS A 330 -29.21 27.59 3.67
C LYS A 330 -28.11 26.86 2.90
N ILE A 331 -27.13 27.61 2.40
CA ILE A 331 -26.00 27.06 1.64
C ILE A 331 -25.16 26.16 2.54
N VAL A 332 -24.73 26.64 3.73
CA VAL A 332 -23.91 25.82 4.64
C VAL A 332 -24.65 24.57 5.13
N SER A 333 -25.98 24.60 5.25
CA SER A 333 -26.79 23.41 5.54
C SER A 333 -26.62 22.33 4.46
N TRP A 334 -26.82 22.71 3.20
CA TRP A 334 -26.69 21.77 2.06
C TRP A 334 -25.25 21.35 1.79
N ILE A 335 -24.30 22.27 1.94
CA ILE A 335 -22.88 22.00 1.76
C ILE A 335 -22.40 21.01 2.83
N SER A 336 -22.80 21.16 4.10
CA SER A 336 -22.45 20.22 5.17
C SER A 336 -23.08 18.84 4.97
N LEU A 337 -24.31 18.80 4.43
CA LEU A 337 -24.95 17.52 4.07
C LEU A 337 -24.21 16.85 2.90
N THR A 338 -23.83 17.63 1.89
CA THR A 338 -23.06 17.15 0.74
C THR A 338 -21.68 16.68 1.17
N PHE A 339 -21.05 17.38 2.13
CA PHE A 339 -19.80 16.97 2.75
C PHE A 339 -19.91 15.55 3.34
N SER A 340 -20.92 15.29 4.18
CA SER A 340 -21.19 13.96 4.73
C SER A 340 -21.32 12.86 3.65
N ILE A 341 -22.13 13.11 2.62
CA ILE A 341 -22.32 12.15 1.52
C ILE A 341 -21.01 11.93 0.76
N THR A 342 -20.25 13.00 0.51
CA THR A 342 -19.00 12.90 -0.23
C THR A 342 -17.91 12.18 0.56
N ILE A 343 -17.88 12.26 1.90
CA ILE A 343 -16.98 11.41 2.73
C ILE A 343 -17.22 9.95 2.38
N ILE A 344 -18.47 9.48 2.47
CA ILE A 344 -18.83 8.08 2.22
C ILE A 344 -18.51 7.69 0.77
N VAL A 345 -18.95 8.50 -0.20
CA VAL A 345 -18.79 8.19 -1.62
C VAL A 345 -17.32 8.19 -2.03
N SER A 346 -16.54 9.20 -1.62
CA SER A 346 -15.11 9.28 -1.93
C SER A 346 -14.35 8.13 -1.29
N PHE A 347 -14.69 7.77 -0.06
CA PHE A 347 -14.04 6.68 0.65
C PHE A 347 -14.34 5.31 0.02
N LEU A 348 -15.60 5.00 -0.26
CA LEU A 348 -15.96 3.74 -0.95
C LEU A 348 -15.35 3.66 -2.36
N THR A 349 -15.28 4.80 -3.04
CA THR A 349 -14.59 4.91 -4.32
C THR A 349 -13.11 4.58 -4.17
N PHE A 350 -12.45 5.17 -3.18
CA PHE A 350 -11.05 4.92 -2.88
C PHE A 350 -10.77 3.44 -2.56
N LEU A 351 -11.59 2.81 -1.71
CA LEU A 351 -11.47 1.38 -1.39
C LEU A 351 -11.64 0.46 -2.62
N SER A 352 -12.20 0.98 -3.70
CA SER A 352 -12.38 0.26 -4.96
C SER A 352 -11.23 0.42 -5.95
N ILE A 353 -10.24 1.28 -5.66
CA ILE A 353 -9.08 1.53 -6.52
C ILE A 353 -7.95 0.56 -6.12
N PRO A 354 -7.57 -0.42 -6.96
CA PRO A 354 -6.45 -1.30 -6.69
C PRO A 354 -5.14 -0.54 -6.93
N LEU A 355 -4.57 0.03 -5.88
CA LEU A 355 -3.29 0.74 -5.96
C LEU A 355 -2.14 -0.27 -5.84
N SER A 356 -1.77 -0.89 -6.96
CA SER A 356 -0.55 -1.70 -7.06
C SER A 356 0.66 -0.80 -7.21
N LEU A 357 1.40 -0.65 -6.12
CA LEU A 357 2.71 0.00 -6.14
C LEU A 357 3.79 -1.07 -5.95
N GLU A 358 3.58 -2.25 -6.54
CA GLU A 358 4.53 -3.35 -6.48
C GLU A 358 5.93 -2.86 -6.88
N VAL A 359 6.87 -3.12 -5.98
CA VAL A 359 8.21 -2.55 -5.96
C VAL A 359 9.10 -3.14 -7.08
N TYR A 360 8.63 -4.17 -7.79
CA TYR A 360 9.45 -5.05 -8.64
C TYR A 360 9.14 -4.98 -10.15
N GLN A 361 8.11 -4.26 -10.61
CA GLN A 361 7.78 -4.16 -12.04
C GLN A 361 7.81 -2.71 -12.56
N GLN A 362 8.05 -2.57 -13.88
CA GLN A 362 7.99 -1.29 -14.57
C GLN A 362 6.62 -0.64 -14.34
N ARG A 363 6.62 0.54 -13.73
CA ARG A 363 5.38 1.25 -13.41
C ARG A 363 4.67 1.68 -14.67
N SER A 364 3.38 1.40 -14.74
CA SER A 364 2.55 1.83 -15.84
C SER A 364 2.10 3.27 -15.62
N PHE A 365 1.82 3.99 -16.72
CA PHE A 365 1.10 5.27 -16.65
C PHE A 365 -0.24 5.13 -15.90
N VAL A 366 -0.83 3.93 -15.92
CA VAL A 366 -2.06 3.60 -15.20
C VAL A 366 -1.89 3.73 -13.68
N ASP A 367 -0.75 3.34 -13.12
CA ASP A 367 -0.50 3.41 -11.67
C ASP A 367 -0.45 4.87 -11.20
N TYR A 368 0.28 5.72 -11.94
CA TYR A 368 0.32 7.16 -11.68
C TYR A 368 -1.05 7.83 -11.83
N PHE A 369 -1.83 7.42 -12.83
CA PHE A 369 -3.21 7.89 -12.98
C PHE A 369 -4.10 7.43 -11.82
N ALA A 370 -3.98 6.19 -11.35
CA ALA A 370 -4.75 5.68 -10.22
C ALA A 370 -4.43 6.44 -8.92
N ILE A 371 -3.16 6.76 -8.66
CA ILE A 371 -2.75 7.62 -7.54
C ILE A 371 -3.39 9.01 -7.69
N ALA A 372 -3.26 9.63 -8.87
CA ALA A 372 -3.83 10.95 -9.12
C ALA A 372 -5.36 10.98 -8.96
N LEU A 373 -6.04 9.93 -9.42
CA LEU A 373 -7.47 9.75 -9.25
C LEU A 373 -7.86 9.59 -7.78
N ALA A 374 -7.15 8.75 -7.02
CA ALA A 374 -7.37 8.58 -5.58
C ALA A 374 -7.24 9.93 -4.83
N TYR A 375 -6.23 10.73 -5.19
CA TYR A 375 -6.01 12.06 -4.64
C TYR A 375 -7.16 13.02 -4.93
N VAL A 376 -7.58 13.10 -6.19
CA VAL A 376 -8.69 13.96 -6.59
C VAL A 376 -9.97 13.54 -5.87
N VAL A 377 -10.31 12.25 -5.88
CA VAL A 377 -11.50 11.70 -5.23
C VAL A 377 -11.54 12.04 -3.74
N ILE A 378 -10.44 11.84 -3.02
CA ILE A 378 -10.36 12.09 -1.57
C ILE A 378 -10.30 13.59 -1.24
N SER A 379 -9.87 14.44 -2.16
CA SER A 379 -9.92 15.90 -1.97
C SER A 379 -11.35 16.46 -1.95
N VAL A 380 -12.31 15.78 -2.59
CA VAL A 380 -13.68 16.29 -2.81
C VAL A 380 -14.42 16.64 -1.50
N PRO A 381 -14.45 15.80 -0.45
CA PRO A 381 -15.08 16.15 0.82
C PRO A 381 -14.50 17.44 1.43
N PHE A 382 -13.18 17.62 1.35
CA PHE A 382 -12.51 18.81 1.88
C PHE A 382 -12.87 20.09 1.12
N VAL A 383 -13.28 20.00 -0.14
CA VAL A 383 -13.85 21.14 -0.87
C VAL A 383 -15.13 21.63 -0.18
N PHE A 384 -16.00 20.71 0.23
CA PHE A 384 -17.26 21.07 0.89
C PHE A 384 -17.03 21.57 2.32
N SER A 385 -16.11 20.96 3.08
CA SER A 385 -15.74 21.51 4.40
C SER A 385 -15.14 22.91 4.26
N GLY A 386 -14.24 23.12 3.29
CA GLY A 386 -13.64 24.42 3.00
C GLY A 386 -14.66 25.49 2.65
N ILE A 387 -15.68 25.17 1.84
CA ILE A 387 -16.79 26.08 1.54
C ILE A 387 -17.56 26.42 2.84
N ALA A 388 -17.93 25.43 3.64
CA ALA A 388 -18.68 25.64 4.88
C ALA A 388 -17.90 26.52 5.87
N THR A 389 -16.63 26.22 6.11
CA THR A 389 -15.76 26.99 7.00
C THR A 389 -15.54 28.41 6.47
N THR A 390 -15.24 28.57 5.17
CA THR A 390 -15.06 29.90 4.56
C THR A 390 -16.31 30.75 4.68
N LEU A 391 -17.49 30.23 4.36
CA LEU A 391 -18.74 30.97 4.47
C LEU A 391 -19.05 31.35 5.92
N THR A 392 -18.81 30.45 6.86
CA THR A 392 -19.12 30.72 8.26
C THR A 392 -18.18 31.79 8.84
N LEU A 393 -16.87 31.70 8.59
CA LEU A 393 -15.89 32.66 9.09
C LEU A 393 -15.98 34.04 8.41
N THR A 394 -16.30 34.09 7.11
CA THR A 394 -16.33 35.36 6.35
C THR A 394 -17.69 36.08 6.40
N ARG A 395 -18.78 35.39 6.73
CA ARG A 395 -20.14 35.98 6.73
C ARG A 395 -20.66 36.31 8.13
N PHE A 396 -20.11 35.72 9.19
CA PHE A 396 -20.48 36.01 10.58
C PHE A 396 -19.42 36.86 11.30
N THR A 397 -18.95 37.94 10.66
CA THR A 397 -17.83 38.78 11.12
C THR A 397 -18.03 39.37 12.52
N ASN A 398 -19.28 39.68 12.90
CA ASN A 398 -19.60 40.26 14.21
C ASN A 398 -19.37 39.31 15.40
N VAL A 399 -19.29 38.00 15.14
CA VAL A 399 -19.09 36.94 16.15
C VAL A 399 -17.97 35.99 15.73
N VAL A 400 -17.05 36.47 14.87
CA VAL A 400 -16.01 35.62 14.26
C VAL A 400 -15.15 34.92 15.28
N SER A 401 -14.82 35.57 16.41
CA SER A 401 -14.04 34.96 17.49
C SER A 401 -14.73 33.74 18.12
N GLN A 402 -16.05 33.79 18.28
CA GLN A 402 -16.84 32.69 18.85
C GLN A 402 -17.05 31.56 17.84
N VAL A 403 -17.28 31.90 16.58
CA VAL A 403 -17.35 30.92 15.49
C VAL A 403 -16.01 30.19 15.34
N TYR A 404 -14.91 30.95 15.37
CA TYR A 404 -13.56 30.40 15.30
C TYR A 404 -13.22 29.55 16.54
N ALA A 405 -13.65 29.96 17.74
CA ALA A 405 -13.50 29.13 18.94
C ALA A 405 -14.27 27.80 18.83
N ALA A 406 -15.48 27.80 18.25
CA ALA A 406 -16.25 26.57 18.02
C ALA A 406 -15.61 25.67 16.96
N ASP A 407 -15.07 26.25 15.89
CA ASP A 407 -14.29 25.54 14.86
C ASP A 407 -13.06 24.85 15.48
N LEU A 408 -12.23 25.60 16.22
CA LEU A 408 -11.06 25.06 16.91
C LEU A 408 -11.40 23.98 17.95
N ALA A 409 -12.46 24.17 18.74
CA ALA A 409 -12.90 23.18 19.71
C ALA A 409 -13.37 21.89 19.02
N GLY A 410 -14.06 22.01 17.88
CA GLY A 410 -14.49 20.88 17.08
C GLY A 410 -13.30 20.11 16.50
N ALA A 411 -12.35 20.82 15.91
CA ALA A 411 -11.10 20.27 15.39
C ALA A 411 -10.30 19.52 16.48
N ALA A 412 -10.10 20.15 17.64
CA ALA A 412 -9.39 19.55 18.77
C ALA A 412 -10.07 18.29 19.31
N LEU A 413 -11.41 18.32 19.48
CA LEU A 413 -12.15 17.14 19.89
C LEU A 413 -12.09 16.04 18.81
N GLY A 414 -12.07 16.41 17.54
CA GLY A 414 -11.86 15.49 16.42
C GLY A 414 -10.56 14.70 16.55
N CYS A 415 -9.44 15.36 16.88
CA CYS A 415 -8.16 14.69 17.11
C CYS A 415 -8.23 13.64 18.23
N VAL A 416 -8.84 13.99 19.37
CA VAL A 416 -9.00 13.08 20.51
C VAL A 416 -9.96 11.92 20.18
N LEU A 417 -11.06 12.21 19.50
CA LEU A 417 -12.06 11.20 19.14
C LEU A 417 -11.53 10.14 18.21
N VAL A 418 -10.57 10.45 17.32
CA VAL A 418 -9.97 9.42 16.45
C VAL A 418 -9.27 8.36 17.30
N ILE A 419 -8.45 8.77 18.28
CA ILE A 419 -7.72 7.87 19.18
C ILE A 419 -8.71 6.97 19.92
N VAL A 420 -9.75 7.57 20.52
CA VAL A 420 -10.77 6.81 21.26
C VAL A 420 -11.55 5.89 20.33
N SER A 421 -11.94 6.35 19.13
CA SER A 421 -12.76 5.57 18.21
C SER A 421 -12.06 4.33 17.69
N LEU A 422 -10.77 4.42 17.37
CA LEU A 422 -10.01 3.29 16.83
C LEU A 422 -9.79 2.15 17.84
N ASN A 423 -9.99 2.41 19.13
CA ASN A 423 -9.99 1.35 20.16
C ASN A 423 -11.31 0.54 20.18
N PHE A 424 -12.36 1.00 19.50
CA PHE A 424 -13.68 0.34 19.52
C PHE A 424 -14.18 -0.05 18.12
N VAL A 425 -13.72 0.62 17.08
CA VAL A 425 -14.13 0.36 15.69
C VAL A 425 -12.93 0.32 14.76
N ASP A 426 -13.04 -0.44 13.68
CA ASP A 426 -12.00 -0.51 12.64
C ASP A 426 -11.90 0.79 11.82
N GLY A 427 -10.75 0.99 11.16
CA GLY A 427 -10.46 2.20 10.39
C GLY A 427 -11.55 2.60 9.39
N PRO A 428 -12.04 1.69 8.53
CA PRO A 428 -13.16 1.95 7.61
C PRO A 428 -14.46 2.38 8.30
N THR A 429 -14.81 1.78 9.43
CA THR A 429 -16.01 2.17 10.21
C THR A 429 -15.85 3.54 10.85
N ALA A 430 -14.65 3.89 11.33
CA ALA A 430 -14.39 5.22 11.89
C ALA A 430 -14.64 6.35 10.87
N VAL A 431 -14.43 6.11 9.56
CA VAL A 431 -14.75 7.09 8.50
C VAL A 431 -16.25 7.39 8.44
N LEU A 432 -17.09 6.40 8.74
CA LEU A 432 -18.54 6.61 8.83
C LEU A 432 -18.92 7.49 10.02
N LEU A 433 -18.18 7.43 11.13
CA LEU A 433 -18.38 8.35 12.25
C LEU A 433 -18.10 9.80 11.84
N ALA A 434 -17.05 10.04 11.04
CA ALA A 434 -16.78 11.36 10.46
C ALA A 434 -17.96 11.86 9.60
N ALA A 435 -18.51 10.98 8.74
CA ALA A 435 -19.67 11.30 7.92
C ALA A 435 -20.93 11.59 8.78
N ALA A 436 -21.15 10.84 9.86
CA ALA A 436 -22.25 11.09 10.80
C ALA A 436 -22.11 12.47 11.48
N CYS A 437 -20.90 12.84 11.90
CA CYS A 437 -20.60 14.16 12.45
C CYS A 437 -20.84 15.29 11.43
N ALA A 438 -20.41 15.13 10.17
CA ALA A 438 -20.70 16.11 9.12
C ALA A 438 -22.23 16.30 8.90
N SER A 439 -22.99 15.21 8.97
CA SER A 439 -24.46 15.26 8.89
C SER A 439 -25.10 15.94 10.10
N LEU A 440 -24.54 15.78 11.30
CA LEU A 440 -24.95 16.57 12.48
C LEU A 440 -24.69 18.06 12.28
N GLY A 441 -23.55 18.44 11.69
CA GLY A 441 -23.28 19.83 11.29
C GLY A 441 -24.37 20.38 10.36
N ALA A 442 -24.76 19.60 9.36
CA ALA A 442 -25.87 19.94 8.45
C ALA A 442 -27.21 20.09 9.18
N LEU A 443 -27.49 19.24 10.16
CA LEU A 443 -28.70 19.30 11.00
C LEU A 443 -28.77 20.63 11.76
N PHE A 444 -27.69 21.05 12.42
CA PHE A 444 -27.65 22.30 13.19
C PHE A 444 -27.77 23.54 12.30
N PHE A 445 -27.11 23.55 11.14
CA PHE A 445 -27.30 24.63 10.16
C PHE A 445 -28.72 24.64 9.59
N ALA A 446 -29.34 23.48 9.34
CA ALA A 446 -30.71 23.40 8.85
C ALA A 446 -31.72 23.91 9.89
N LEU A 447 -31.47 23.66 11.18
CA LEU A 447 -32.23 24.24 12.29
C LEU A 447 -32.10 25.77 12.30
N ALA A 448 -30.89 26.29 12.13
CA ALA A 448 -30.65 27.74 12.02
C ALA A 448 -31.37 28.37 10.82
N ALA A 449 -31.46 27.63 9.70
CA ALA A 449 -32.04 28.08 8.45
C ALA A 449 -33.56 27.85 8.33
N GLY A 450 -34.19 27.15 9.28
CA GLY A 450 -35.60 26.75 9.21
C GLY A 450 -35.93 25.74 8.10
N LEU A 451 -34.94 24.96 7.63
CA LEU A 451 -35.08 24.04 6.50
C LEU A 451 -35.52 22.63 6.96
N VAL A 452 -36.84 22.44 7.11
CA VAL A 452 -37.45 21.20 7.62
C VAL A 452 -37.02 19.95 6.84
N TYR A 453 -36.99 20.01 5.50
CA TYR A 453 -36.59 18.85 4.67
C TYR A 453 -35.13 18.44 4.90
N VAL A 454 -34.21 19.41 4.95
CA VAL A 454 -32.78 19.16 5.18
C VAL A 454 -32.56 18.61 6.59
N ARG A 455 -33.30 19.15 7.57
CA ARG A 455 -33.27 18.67 8.95
C ARG A 455 -33.63 17.17 9.04
N HIS A 456 -34.74 16.76 8.44
CA HIS A 456 -35.17 15.36 8.47
C HIS A 456 -34.22 14.44 7.70
N PHE A 457 -33.72 14.90 6.56
CA PHE A 457 -32.78 14.12 5.77
C PHE A 457 -31.42 13.97 6.46
N ALA A 458 -30.88 15.04 7.05
CA ALA A 458 -29.65 14.99 7.84
C ALA A 458 -29.80 14.08 9.06
N LEU A 459 -30.93 14.15 9.77
CA LEU A 459 -31.20 13.25 10.89
C LEU A 459 -31.28 11.78 10.44
N LEU A 460 -32.00 11.49 9.35
CA LEU A 460 -32.09 10.15 8.78
C LEU A 460 -30.71 9.64 8.35
N LEU A 461 -29.92 10.46 7.67
CA LEU A 461 -28.59 10.10 7.23
C LEU A 461 -27.67 9.81 8.42
N THR A 462 -27.69 10.65 9.47
CA THR A 462 -26.93 10.39 10.71
C THR A 462 -27.34 9.06 11.32
N LEU A 463 -28.64 8.78 11.46
CA LEU A 463 -29.12 7.51 12.04
C LEU A 463 -28.74 6.29 11.18
N LEU A 464 -28.85 6.38 9.85
CA LEU A 464 -28.48 5.29 8.95
C LEU A 464 -26.97 5.02 8.98
N VAL A 465 -26.15 6.06 8.94
CA VAL A 465 -24.68 5.94 8.92
C VAL A 465 -24.18 5.43 10.27
N SER A 466 -24.67 5.98 11.40
CA SER A 466 -24.32 5.48 12.73
C SER A 466 -24.85 4.07 12.97
N GLY A 467 -26.06 3.75 12.50
CA GLY A 467 -26.64 2.41 12.59
C GLY A 467 -25.85 1.38 11.78
N PHE A 468 -25.38 1.75 10.57
CA PHE A 468 -24.52 0.88 9.77
C PHE A 468 -23.12 0.73 10.38
N ALA A 469 -22.54 1.79 10.96
CA ALA A 469 -21.27 1.70 11.68
C ALA A 469 -21.36 0.75 12.88
N LEU A 470 -22.44 0.86 13.66
CA LEU A 470 -22.72 -0.05 14.77
C LEU A 470 -22.94 -1.49 14.26
N PHE A 471 -23.71 -1.67 13.19
CA PHE A 471 -23.90 -2.98 12.56
C PHE A 471 -22.57 -3.58 12.10
N ASN A 472 -21.70 -2.81 11.44
CA ASN A 472 -20.40 -3.31 10.96
C ASN A 472 -19.52 -3.78 12.14
N THR A 473 -19.55 -3.04 13.24
CA THR A 473 -18.80 -3.36 14.46
C THR A 473 -19.34 -4.61 15.17
N ILE A 474 -20.67 -4.75 15.29
CA ILE A 474 -21.30 -5.90 15.95
C ILE A 474 -21.28 -7.16 15.07
N ALA A 475 -21.42 -7.00 13.75
CA ALA A 475 -21.43 -8.10 12.80
C ALA A 475 -20.03 -8.73 12.60
N ALA A 476 -18.98 -8.01 12.98
CA ALA A 476 -17.63 -8.53 13.07
C ALA A 476 -17.44 -9.25 14.43
N PRO A 477 -17.22 -10.58 14.46
CA PRO A 477 -16.69 -11.23 15.66
C PRO A 477 -15.44 -10.50 16.15
N VAL A 478 -15.19 -10.49 17.47
CA VAL A 478 -13.99 -9.84 18.04
C VAL A 478 -12.75 -10.36 17.31
N GLY A 479 -11.99 -9.45 16.71
CA GLY A 479 -10.82 -9.79 15.93
C GLY A 479 -11.12 -10.29 14.50
N GLN A 480 -12.31 -10.13 13.92
CA GLN A 480 -12.56 -10.49 12.52
C GLN A 480 -13.00 -9.29 11.68
N PRO A 481 -12.69 -9.26 10.37
CA PRO A 481 -13.06 -8.12 9.53
C PRO A 481 -14.57 -8.09 9.24
N GLY A 482 -15.19 -6.93 9.46
CA GLY A 482 -16.61 -6.69 9.16
C GLY A 482 -16.93 -6.63 7.66
N PRO A 483 -18.23 -6.49 7.31
CA PRO A 483 -18.68 -6.34 5.92
C PRO A 483 -18.04 -5.17 5.15
N LEU A 484 -17.89 -4.01 5.81
CA LEU A 484 -17.10 -2.88 5.32
C LEU A 484 -15.66 -3.08 5.81
N ARG A 485 -14.78 -3.47 4.88
CA ARG A 485 -13.36 -3.72 5.13
C ARG A 485 -12.50 -3.26 3.97
N LEU A 486 -11.19 -3.19 4.19
CA LEU A 486 -10.24 -3.03 3.10
C LEU A 486 -10.32 -4.24 2.17
N VAL A 487 -10.48 -3.98 0.86
CA VAL A 487 -10.53 -5.04 -0.18
C VAL A 487 -9.19 -5.14 -0.89
N TRP A 488 -8.48 -4.03 -0.99
CA TRP A 488 -7.19 -3.92 -1.65
C TRP A 488 -6.20 -3.28 -0.69
N THR A 489 -5.06 -3.92 -0.54
CA THR A 489 -3.91 -3.41 0.19
C THR A 489 -2.71 -3.55 -0.71
N ARG A 490 -2.11 -2.43 -1.11
CA ARG A 490 -0.87 -2.38 -1.89
C ARG A 490 -0.93 -3.11 -3.24
N GLY A 491 -2.12 -3.21 -3.83
CA GLY A 491 -2.36 -3.86 -5.13
C GLY A 491 -2.80 -5.30 -5.02
N GLU A 492 -2.60 -5.91 -3.86
CA GLU A 492 -3.05 -7.26 -3.58
C GLU A 492 -4.45 -7.23 -2.98
N ARG A 493 -5.23 -8.25 -3.32
CA ARG A 493 -6.54 -8.41 -2.73
C ARG A 493 -6.34 -8.86 -1.29
N ASP A 494 -6.91 -8.09 -0.38
CA ASP A 494 -6.76 -8.35 1.02
C ASP A 494 -7.43 -9.70 1.38
N GLY A 495 -6.62 -10.69 1.78
CA GLY A 495 -7.06 -12.03 2.14
C GLY A 495 -7.93 -12.02 3.41
N GLY A 496 -8.67 -13.11 3.66
CA GLY A 496 -9.32 -13.27 4.97
C GLY A 496 -8.25 -13.38 6.07
N ALA A 497 -8.42 -12.65 7.17
CA ALA A 497 -7.58 -12.79 8.36
C ALA A 497 -8.29 -13.67 9.40
N LEU A 498 -7.51 -14.48 10.12
CA LEU A 498 -7.97 -15.18 11.33
C LEU A 498 -8.23 -14.19 12.46
N TYR A 499 -7.39 -13.15 12.51
CA TYR A 499 -7.50 -12.05 13.46
C TYR A 499 -7.20 -10.72 12.78
N GLU A 500 -7.95 -9.66 13.10
CA GLU A 500 -7.70 -8.29 12.67
C GLU A 500 -8.12 -7.29 13.76
N GLN A 501 -7.21 -6.39 14.13
CA GLN A 501 -7.48 -5.25 14.99
C GLN A 501 -6.82 -3.98 14.45
N TRP A 502 -7.48 -2.86 14.73
CA TRP A 502 -6.98 -1.52 14.42
C TRP A 502 -6.72 -0.79 15.73
N ASN A 503 -5.67 0.02 15.75
CA ASN A 503 -5.46 1.04 16.76
C ASN A 503 -4.98 2.34 16.10
N HIS A 504 -4.69 3.37 16.90
CA HIS A 504 -4.34 4.70 16.42
C HIS A 504 -3.05 4.78 15.60
N PHE A 505 -2.19 3.76 15.62
CA PHE A 505 -0.88 3.78 14.95
C PHE A 505 -0.57 2.52 14.13
N SER A 506 -1.41 1.49 14.17
CA SER A 506 -1.21 0.24 13.44
C SER A 506 -2.52 -0.52 13.17
N ARG A 507 -2.46 -1.43 12.19
CA ARG A 507 -3.44 -2.50 11.93
C ARG A 507 -2.71 -3.83 12.09
N VAL A 508 -3.10 -4.64 13.08
CA VAL A 508 -2.53 -5.97 13.34
C VAL A 508 -3.43 -7.03 12.76
N ARG A 509 -2.85 -7.99 12.05
CA ARG A 509 -3.56 -9.11 11.44
C ARG A 509 -2.84 -10.41 11.65
N VAL A 510 -3.59 -11.51 11.75
CA VAL A 510 -3.03 -12.86 11.75
C VAL A 510 -3.69 -13.68 10.64
N TYR A 511 -2.89 -14.42 9.90
CA TYR A 511 -3.32 -15.25 8.77
C TYR A 511 -2.51 -16.54 8.71
N GLY A 512 -2.96 -17.47 7.85
CA GLY A 512 -2.40 -18.82 7.75
C GLY A 512 -3.37 -19.87 8.30
N ASN A 513 -2.86 -21.05 8.62
CA ASN A 513 -3.64 -22.13 9.19
C ASN A 513 -2.91 -22.67 10.44
N PRO A 514 -3.46 -22.49 11.65
CA PRO A 514 -2.83 -22.93 12.90
C PRO A 514 -2.66 -24.46 12.98
N ASP A 515 -3.42 -25.20 12.18
CA ASP A 515 -3.33 -26.65 12.10
C ASP A 515 -2.34 -27.16 11.05
N SER A 516 -1.84 -26.29 10.19
CA SER A 516 -0.86 -26.66 9.17
C SER A 516 0.55 -26.66 9.73
N LEU A 517 1.31 -27.68 9.35
CA LEU A 517 2.75 -27.75 9.57
C LEU A 517 3.45 -27.11 8.37
N SER A 518 4.44 -26.25 8.65
CA SER A 518 5.27 -25.59 7.63
C SER A 518 6.72 -25.51 8.08
N GLY A 519 7.65 -25.22 7.18
CA GLY A 519 9.05 -24.98 7.56
C GLY A 519 9.15 -23.81 8.54
N PRO A 520 10.12 -23.81 9.47
CA PRO A 520 10.18 -22.82 10.54
C PRO A 520 10.38 -21.40 9.99
N PHE A 521 9.63 -20.44 10.52
CA PHE A 521 9.94 -19.04 10.29
C PHE A 521 11.22 -18.65 11.03
N SER A 522 12.20 -18.12 10.32
CA SER A 522 13.50 -17.74 10.86
C SER A 522 14.04 -16.54 10.09
N TRP A 523 14.85 -15.71 10.75
CA TRP A 523 15.49 -14.57 10.12
C TRP A 523 16.76 -14.97 9.38
N GLY A 524 17.61 -15.80 10.01
CA GLY A 524 18.82 -16.32 9.40
C GLY A 524 19.09 -17.77 9.77
N LEU A 525 18.22 -18.67 9.29
CA LEU A 525 18.31 -20.12 9.60
C LEU A 525 19.61 -20.73 9.07
N SER A 526 20.29 -21.50 9.91
CA SER A 526 21.48 -22.26 9.53
C SER A 526 21.18 -23.23 8.37
N PRO A 527 22.04 -23.31 7.34
CA PRO A 527 21.95 -24.35 6.32
C PRO A 527 22.10 -25.77 6.89
N ASN A 528 22.62 -25.93 8.11
CA ASN A 528 22.76 -27.22 8.78
C ASN A 528 21.49 -27.63 9.54
N PHE A 529 20.42 -26.83 9.49
CA PHE A 529 19.12 -27.19 10.04
C PHE A 529 18.45 -28.30 9.19
N PRO A 530 17.88 -29.36 9.81
CA PRO A 530 17.20 -30.43 9.07
C PRO A 530 15.96 -29.93 8.30
N ALA A 531 16.02 -29.99 6.97
CA ALA A 531 15.00 -29.41 6.07
C ALA A 531 13.64 -30.14 6.09
N ASP A 532 13.58 -31.36 6.63
CA ASP A 532 12.36 -32.18 6.74
C ASP A 532 11.51 -31.84 7.97
N ARG A 533 12.03 -31.01 8.89
CA ARG A 533 11.31 -30.61 10.09
C ARG A 533 10.32 -29.49 9.83
N THR A 534 9.12 -29.65 10.36
CA THR A 534 8.01 -28.71 10.20
C THR A 534 7.38 -28.37 11.54
N PHE A 535 6.92 -27.14 11.68
CA PHE A 535 6.38 -26.58 12.90
C PHE A 535 5.01 -25.96 12.67
N ARG A 536 4.20 -25.89 13.73
CA ARG A 536 2.95 -25.12 13.72
C ARG A 536 3.30 -23.66 13.86
N GLN A 537 2.74 -22.83 13.00
CA GLN A 537 2.89 -21.38 13.09
C GLN A 537 1.81 -20.69 12.27
N VAL A 538 1.47 -19.47 12.67
CA VAL A 538 0.66 -18.54 11.89
C VAL A 538 1.43 -17.24 11.71
N TYR A 539 1.08 -16.48 10.70
CA TYR A 539 1.80 -15.26 10.37
C TYR A 539 1.03 -14.05 10.88
N LEU A 540 1.73 -13.17 11.57
CA LEU A 540 1.24 -11.86 11.97
C LEU A 540 1.74 -10.80 11.00
N GLN A 541 0.88 -9.85 10.68
CA GLN A 541 1.17 -8.73 9.80
C GLN A 541 0.74 -7.42 10.43
N ILE A 542 1.60 -6.42 10.41
CA ILE A 542 1.33 -5.06 10.87
C ILE A 542 1.27 -4.13 9.66
N ASP A 543 0.22 -3.33 9.55
CA ASP A 543 -0.02 -2.35 8.47
C ASP A 543 0.05 -2.91 7.03
N SER A 544 -0.25 -4.21 6.87
CA SER A 544 -0.15 -4.96 5.60
C SER A 544 1.28 -5.04 5.03
N GLU A 545 2.29 -4.94 5.90
CA GLU A 545 3.69 -4.84 5.51
C GLU A 545 4.61 -5.65 6.41
N ALA A 546 4.63 -5.28 7.69
CA ALA A 546 5.56 -5.82 8.67
C ALA A 546 5.13 -7.22 9.10
N GLY A 547 5.90 -8.24 8.70
CA GLY A 547 5.61 -9.65 9.00
C GLY A 547 6.36 -10.17 10.23
N ALA A 548 5.67 -10.96 11.04
CA ALA A 548 6.25 -11.81 12.08
C ALA A 548 5.55 -13.18 12.07
N ALA A 549 6.07 -14.17 12.79
CA ALA A 549 5.40 -15.45 12.99
C ALA A 549 5.06 -15.65 14.47
N LEU A 550 3.84 -16.14 14.72
CA LEU A 550 3.47 -16.74 15.99
C LEU A 550 3.82 -18.22 15.90
N ALA A 551 4.94 -18.58 16.51
CA ALA A 551 5.36 -19.97 16.57
C ALA A 551 4.45 -20.74 17.53
N GLY A 552 4.11 -21.96 17.13
CA GLY A 552 3.45 -22.91 18.01
C GLY A 552 4.41 -23.34 19.11
N TYR A 553 4.01 -23.20 20.37
CA TYR A 553 4.80 -23.58 21.53
C TYR A 553 3.86 -24.10 22.61
N HIS A 554 3.93 -25.39 22.94
CA HIS A 554 3.05 -25.99 23.95
C HIS A 554 3.82 -26.36 25.23
N GLY A 555 4.87 -25.59 25.56
CA GLY A 555 5.75 -25.87 26.69
C GLY A 555 6.82 -26.94 26.42
N ASP A 556 6.93 -27.44 25.19
CA ASP A 556 7.96 -28.39 24.77
C ASP A 556 9.07 -27.66 24.00
N LEU A 557 10.32 -27.79 24.45
CA LEU A 557 11.47 -27.18 23.78
C LEU A 557 11.68 -27.69 22.35
N ARG A 558 11.18 -28.90 22.02
CA ARG A 558 11.24 -29.46 20.64
C ARG A 558 10.39 -28.68 19.64
N ASP A 559 9.40 -27.91 20.12
CA ASP A 559 8.56 -27.06 19.28
C ASP A 559 9.34 -25.83 18.77
N ILE A 560 10.43 -25.47 19.44
CA ILE A 560 11.14 -24.19 19.27
C ILE A 560 12.67 -24.35 19.14
N ASP A 561 13.17 -25.59 19.04
CA ASP A 561 14.60 -25.86 19.00
C ASP A 561 15.29 -25.35 17.72
N TYR A 562 14.55 -25.14 16.64
CA TYR A 562 15.04 -24.49 15.42
C TYR A 562 15.58 -23.08 15.68
N LEU A 563 15.11 -22.40 16.73
CA LEU A 563 15.60 -21.06 17.10
C LEU A 563 17.06 -21.08 17.53
N ARG A 564 17.58 -22.22 17.99
CA ARG A 564 19.01 -22.39 18.30
C ARG A 564 19.88 -22.34 17.04
N TYR A 565 19.29 -22.54 15.85
CA TYR A 565 19.97 -22.53 14.56
C TYR A 565 19.87 -21.16 13.85
N ASP A 566 19.42 -20.10 14.52
CA ASP A 566 19.27 -18.78 13.91
C ASP A 566 20.40 -17.82 14.33
N VAL A 567 20.95 -17.09 13.34
CA VAL A 567 22.05 -16.14 13.54
C VAL A 567 21.70 -15.00 14.51
N THR A 568 20.41 -14.71 14.73
CA THR A 568 19.99 -13.66 15.67
C THR A 568 20.21 -14.03 17.14
N ASN A 569 20.35 -15.33 17.43
CA ASN A 569 20.33 -15.87 18.81
C ASN A 569 21.74 -16.18 19.37
N LEU A 570 22.80 -15.70 18.72
CA LEU A 570 24.19 -16.01 19.09
C LEU A 570 24.58 -15.56 20.51
N ALA A 571 24.00 -14.47 21.03
CA ALA A 571 24.28 -13.99 22.38
C ALA A 571 23.97 -15.03 23.48
N HIS A 572 22.95 -15.87 23.26
CA HIS A 572 22.55 -16.91 24.21
C HIS A 572 23.55 -18.07 24.34
N TYR A 573 24.53 -18.18 23.43
CA TYR A 573 25.58 -19.20 23.52
C TYR A 573 26.71 -18.83 24.47
N ILE A 574 26.87 -17.55 24.77
CA ILE A 574 27.95 -17.03 25.63
C ILE A 574 27.45 -16.41 26.94
N ARG A 575 26.13 -16.21 27.07
CA ARG A 575 25.49 -15.84 28.33
C ARG A 575 24.44 -16.90 28.68
N HIS A 576 24.64 -17.54 29.82
CA HIS A 576 23.78 -18.59 30.38
C HIS A 576 23.09 -18.05 31.64
N ASP A 577 21.96 -18.64 32.02
CA ASP A 577 21.16 -18.20 33.18
C ASP A 577 20.91 -16.67 33.16
N ALA A 578 20.70 -16.12 31.97
CA ALA A 578 20.68 -14.69 31.71
C ALA A 578 19.33 -14.03 32.05
N ASP A 579 19.37 -12.78 32.51
CA ASP A 579 18.23 -11.87 32.44
C ASP A 579 18.21 -11.20 31.06
N VAL A 580 17.18 -11.51 30.25
CA VAL A 580 17.07 -11.07 28.86
C VAL A 580 16.06 -9.93 28.72
N LEU A 581 16.42 -8.87 28.00
CA LEU A 581 15.51 -7.82 27.56
C LEU A 581 15.33 -7.89 26.04
N VAL A 582 14.11 -8.10 25.58
CA VAL A 582 13.75 -8.11 24.16
C VAL A 582 13.03 -6.80 23.82
N ILE A 583 13.51 -6.09 22.80
CA ILE A 583 12.86 -4.89 22.26
C ILE A 583 12.14 -5.26 20.97
N GLY A 584 10.82 -5.08 20.94
CA GLY A 584 9.96 -5.47 19.80
C GLY A 584 9.70 -6.96 19.82
N ILE A 585 8.66 -7.37 20.53
CA ILE A 585 8.35 -8.79 20.73
C ILE A 585 7.84 -9.42 19.43
N GLY A 586 7.10 -8.65 18.62
CA GLY A 586 6.44 -9.16 17.42
C GLY A 586 5.60 -10.39 17.77
N GLY A 587 5.74 -11.49 17.01
CA GLY A 587 5.02 -12.75 17.29
C GLY A 587 5.51 -13.57 18.49
N GLY A 588 6.39 -13.03 19.34
CA GLY A 588 6.92 -13.71 20.53
C GLY A 588 8.22 -14.48 20.30
N ARG A 589 8.76 -14.47 19.08
CA ARG A 589 9.92 -15.28 18.66
C ARG A 589 11.15 -15.12 19.57
N ASP A 590 11.50 -13.91 19.96
CA ASP A 590 12.71 -13.66 20.76
C ASP A 590 12.50 -14.03 22.24
N ILE A 591 11.25 -13.94 22.72
CA ILE A 591 10.87 -14.46 24.04
C ILE A 591 11.06 -15.97 24.07
N ILE A 592 10.47 -16.68 23.10
CA ILE A 592 10.63 -18.14 23.04
C ILE A 592 12.06 -18.55 22.69
N SER A 593 12.88 -17.69 22.07
CA SER A 593 14.31 -17.95 21.92
C SER A 593 15.00 -17.98 23.29
N ALA A 594 14.75 -17.00 24.16
CA ALA A 594 15.28 -17.04 25.52
C ALA A 594 14.84 -18.31 26.28
N LEU A 595 13.58 -18.74 26.12
CA LEU A 595 13.09 -20.00 26.70
C LEU A 595 13.76 -21.24 26.07
N ALA A 596 13.99 -21.22 24.75
CA ALA A 596 14.68 -22.29 24.03
C ALA A 596 16.10 -22.50 24.55
N PHE A 597 16.75 -21.45 25.06
CA PHE A 597 18.08 -21.49 25.69
C PHE A 597 18.05 -21.64 27.21
N ASP A 598 16.87 -21.88 27.80
CA ASP A 598 16.66 -22.05 29.24
C ASP A 598 17.19 -20.87 30.08
N GLN A 599 16.99 -19.64 29.60
CA GLN A 599 17.43 -18.44 30.29
C GLN A 599 16.60 -18.17 31.55
N GLN A 600 17.18 -17.44 32.51
CA GLN A 600 16.59 -17.21 33.84
C GLN A 600 15.30 -16.40 33.77
N SER A 601 15.32 -15.29 33.02
CA SER A 601 14.15 -14.42 32.84
C SER A 601 14.18 -13.74 31.47
N VAL A 602 13.00 -13.38 30.95
CA VAL A 602 12.87 -12.59 29.74
C VAL A 602 11.79 -11.53 29.89
N THR A 603 12.21 -10.27 29.77
CA THR A 603 11.31 -9.12 29.68
C THR A 603 11.16 -8.73 28.21
N GLY A 604 9.96 -8.82 27.66
CA GLY A 604 9.64 -8.34 26.32
C GLY A 604 8.96 -6.99 26.36
N ILE A 605 9.51 -5.99 25.68
CA ILE A 605 8.88 -4.68 25.48
C ILE A 605 8.26 -4.61 24.10
N GLU A 606 6.96 -4.36 24.03
CA GLU A 606 6.20 -4.19 22.80
C GLU A 606 5.37 -2.91 22.89
N ILE A 607 5.46 -2.05 21.88
CA ILE A 607 4.68 -0.81 21.86
C ILE A 607 3.20 -1.09 21.54
N ASN A 608 2.93 -2.18 20.81
CA ASN A 608 1.61 -2.56 20.35
C ASN A 608 0.95 -3.62 21.23
N GLY A 609 0.11 -3.19 22.17
CA GLY A 609 -0.64 -4.09 23.06
C GLY A 609 -1.49 -5.13 22.33
N GLU A 610 -2.03 -4.82 21.14
CA GLU A 610 -2.84 -5.75 20.35
C GLU A 610 -2.04 -7.00 19.92
N ILE A 611 -0.72 -6.89 19.76
CA ILE A 611 0.15 -8.02 19.45
C ILE A 611 0.30 -8.93 20.67
N VAL A 612 0.51 -8.33 21.86
CA VAL A 612 0.60 -9.07 23.13
C VAL A 612 -0.71 -9.77 23.43
N ASP A 613 -1.84 -9.10 23.20
CA ASP A 613 -3.18 -9.65 23.36
C ASP A 613 -3.47 -10.76 22.34
N ALA A 614 -3.01 -10.61 21.09
CA ALA A 614 -3.13 -11.69 20.09
C ALA A 614 -2.37 -12.95 20.52
N ILE A 615 -1.13 -12.80 21.01
CA ILE A 615 -0.29 -13.92 21.47
C ILE A 615 -0.95 -14.64 22.64
N ASN A 616 -1.45 -13.90 23.63
CA ASN A 616 -1.91 -14.47 24.91
C ASN A 616 -3.41 -14.71 25.00
N GLY A 617 -4.20 -14.17 24.07
CA GLY A 617 -5.65 -14.32 23.98
C GLY A 617 -6.05 -15.26 22.84
N PRO A 618 -6.51 -14.76 21.68
CA PRO A 618 -7.05 -15.59 20.59
C PRO A 618 -6.11 -16.69 20.07
N PHE A 619 -4.78 -16.50 20.15
CA PHE A 619 -3.79 -17.50 19.73
C PHE A 619 -3.02 -18.11 20.91
N GLY A 620 -3.48 -17.93 22.15
CA GLY A 620 -2.83 -18.47 23.34
C GLY A 620 -2.71 -19.99 23.33
N ASP A 621 -3.69 -20.71 22.78
CA ASP A 621 -3.62 -22.16 22.62
C ASP A 621 -2.49 -22.61 21.68
N LEU A 622 -2.16 -21.80 20.66
CA LEU A 622 -1.06 -22.07 19.74
C LEU A 622 0.29 -21.71 20.38
N THR A 623 0.38 -20.54 21.01
CA THR A 623 1.65 -19.98 21.53
C THR A 623 2.01 -20.43 22.94
N GLY A 624 1.12 -21.17 23.61
CA GLY A 624 1.32 -21.70 24.96
C GLY A 624 1.01 -20.72 26.07
N TYR A 625 0.27 -19.65 25.78
CA TYR A 625 -0.07 -18.59 26.74
C TYR A 625 1.18 -18.06 27.47
N LEU A 626 2.12 -17.47 26.72
CA LEU A 626 3.45 -17.07 27.21
C LEU A 626 3.42 -16.28 28.53
N TYR A 627 2.38 -15.48 28.80
CA TYR A 627 2.21 -14.76 30.08
C TYR A 627 2.10 -15.66 31.33
N ARG A 628 1.83 -16.97 31.15
CA ARG A 628 1.73 -17.96 32.22
C ARG A 628 3.09 -18.55 32.62
N ASP A 629 4.11 -18.45 31.77
CA ASP A 629 5.46 -18.86 32.15
C ASP A 629 6.02 -17.81 33.13
N PRO A 630 6.41 -18.19 34.36
CA PRO A 630 6.86 -17.24 35.38
C PRO A 630 8.16 -16.52 35.00
N ARG A 631 8.90 -17.01 34.01
CA ARG A 631 10.12 -16.37 33.49
C ARG A 631 9.83 -15.25 32.51
N VAL A 632 8.61 -15.15 31.98
CA VAL A 632 8.24 -14.20 30.92
C VAL A 632 7.50 -12.99 31.50
N HIS A 633 7.97 -11.79 31.17
CA HIS A 633 7.36 -10.53 31.58
C HIS A 633 7.08 -9.65 30.36
N PHE A 634 5.82 -9.31 30.13
CA PHE A 634 5.42 -8.39 29.06
C PHE A 634 5.33 -6.97 29.57
N VAL A 635 5.83 -6.03 28.77
CA VAL A 635 5.77 -4.59 29.01
C VAL A 635 5.20 -3.92 27.76
N ILE A 636 4.07 -3.21 27.92
CA ILE A 636 3.45 -2.44 26.84
C ILE A 636 3.90 -0.98 26.97
N ASP A 637 4.96 -0.61 26.24
CA ASP A 637 5.60 0.72 26.33
C ASP A 637 6.52 0.95 25.12
N GLU A 638 6.95 2.20 24.89
CA GLU A 638 8.06 2.46 23.97
C GLU A 638 9.39 2.12 24.64
N ALA A 639 10.21 1.33 23.94
CA ALA A 639 11.34 0.65 24.57
C ALA A 639 12.38 1.62 25.15
N ARG A 640 12.75 2.68 24.43
CA ARG A 640 13.72 3.64 24.95
C ARG A 640 13.17 4.38 26.17
N SER A 641 11.90 4.78 26.13
CA SER A 641 11.19 5.47 27.21
C SER A 641 11.14 4.61 28.48
N TYR A 642 10.79 3.33 28.33
CA TYR A 642 10.80 2.36 29.42
C TYR A 642 12.20 2.15 30.01
N ILE A 643 13.20 1.91 29.16
CA ILE A 643 14.59 1.63 29.59
C ILE A 643 15.21 2.84 30.30
N VAL A 644 14.85 4.06 29.91
CA VAL A 644 15.26 5.28 30.63
C VAL A 644 14.69 5.31 32.04
N ARG A 645 13.40 4.99 32.20
CA ARG A 645 12.70 5.02 33.50
C ARG A 645 13.06 3.85 34.43
N ASN A 646 13.37 2.68 33.86
CA ASN A 646 13.64 1.47 34.62
C ASN A 646 15.15 1.24 34.81
N PRO A 647 15.67 1.20 36.05
CA PRO A 647 17.10 1.00 36.29
C PRO A 647 17.59 -0.45 36.20
N THR A 648 16.73 -1.43 35.96
CA THR A 648 17.10 -2.85 35.87
C THR A 648 18.20 -3.08 34.82
N GLN A 649 19.16 -3.93 35.16
CA GLN A 649 20.25 -4.36 34.27
C GLN A 649 20.03 -5.78 33.77
N TYR A 650 20.48 -6.04 32.55
CA TYR A 650 20.26 -7.28 31.82
C TYR A 650 21.59 -7.86 31.34
N ASP A 651 21.66 -9.19 31.20
CA ASP A 651 22.82 -9.88 30.62
C ASP A 651 22.77 -9.83 29.09
N ILE A 652 21.56 -9.86 28.52
CA ILE A 652 21.32 -9.77 27.08
C ILE A 652 20.24 -8.72 26.83
N LEU A 653 20.53 -7.75 25.96
CA LEU A 653 19.55 -6.85 25.37
C LEU A 653 19.48 -7.16 23.87
N GLN A 654 18.31 -7.53 23.37
CA GLN A 654 18.15 -8.05 22.01
C GLN A 654 17.18 -7.19 21.18
N ILE A 655 17.64 -6.83 19.98
CA ILE A 655 16.90 -6.11 18.94
C ILE A 655 17.02 -6.90 17.62
N SER A 656 16.15 -7.89 17.42
CA SER A 656 16.22 -8.75 16.23
C SER A 656 15.21 -8.34 15.18
N MET A 657 15.66 -7.67 14.12
CA MET A 657 14.82 -7.39 12.95
C MET A 657 13.52 -6.65 13.28
N ILE A 658 13.52 -5.80 14.31
CA ILE A 658 12.34 -5.06 14.77
C ILE A 658 11.74 -4.19 13.66
N ASP A 659 12.58 -3.67 12.75
CA ASP A 659 12.16 -2.92 11.57
C ASP A 659 12.10 -3.84 10.34
N THR A 660 10.90 -4.03 9.81
CA THR A 660 10.63 -5.07 8.80
C THR A 660 11.15 -4.76 7.40
N TRP A 661 11.56 -5.80 6.67
CA TRP A 661 12.06 -5.75 5.29
C TRP A 661 11.17 -4.99 4.32
N ALA A 662 9.87 -5.25 4.36
CA ALA A 662 8.93 -4.68 3.42
C ALA A 662 8.89 -3.14 3.56
N ALA A 663 9.01 -2.63 4.79
CA ALA A 663 9.13 -1.20 5.05
C ALA A 663 10.51 -0.62 4.70
N THR A 664 11.61 -1.37 4.84
CA THR A 664 12.93 -0.96 4.33
C THR A 664 12.94 -0.88 2.79
N THR A 665 12.41 -1.88 2.09
CA THR A 665 12.41 -1.96 0.61
C THR A 665 11.45 -1.00 -0.08
N ALA A 666 10.35 -0.64 0.58
CA ALA A 666 9.50 0.45 0.14
C ALA A 666 10.17 1.83 0.28
N GLY A 667 11.35 1.88 0.91
CA GLY A 667 11.96 3.10 1.42
C GLY A 667 11.08 3.79 2.46
N ALA A 668 10.14 3.07 3.09
CA ALA A 668 9.19 3.63 4.07
C ALA A 668 9.91 4.25 5.27
N TYR A 669 11.05 3.67 5.66
CA TYR A 669 11.89 4.19 6.75
C TYR A 669 12.95 5.23 6.32
N THR A 670 13.12 5.48 5.02
CA THR A 670 14.12 6.44 4.50
C THR A 670 13.98 7.83 5.11
N PHE A 671 12.77 8.21 5.53
CA PHE A 671 12.48 9.50 6.18
C PHE A 671 11.89 9.35 7.57
N THR A 672 11.93 8.15 8.16
CA THR A 672 11.35 7.89 9.48
C THR A 672 12.45 7.98 10.53
N GLU A 673 12.21 8.80 11.54
CA GLU A 673 13.03 8.87 12.73
C GLU A 673 13.00 7.54 13.49
N ASN A 674 14.15 7.08 13.97
CA ASN A 674 14.23 5.91 14.82
C ASN A 674 14.97 6.25 16.12
N SER A 675 14.23 6.21 17.24
CA SER A 675 14.73 6.53 18.58
C SER A 675 15.71 5.50 19.12
N LEU A 676 15.73 4.27 18.59
CA LEU A 676 16.53 3.14 19.07
C LEU A 676 17.95 3.12 18.50
N TYR A 677 18.17 3.68 17.30
CA TYR A 677 19.46 3.68 16.61
C TYR A 677 20.19 5.03 16.69
N THR A 678 20.33 5.59 17.89
CA THR A 678 21.13 6.82 18.10
C THR A 678 22.23 6.58 19.12
N THR A 679 23.32 7.37 19.04
CA THR A 679 24.44 7.25 20.01
C THR A 679 23.96 7.41 21.45
N ARG A 680 22.97 8.27 21.70
CA ARG A 680 22.39 8.47 23.02
C ARG A 680 21.56 7.26 23.47
N ALA A 681 20.77 6.66 22.59
CA ALA A 681 20.01 5.45 22.90
C ALA A 681 20.95 4.27 23.23
N TRP A 682 21.99 4.08 22.44
CA TRP A 682 22.95 2.99 22.66
C TRP A 682 23.79 3.20 23.91
N ALA A 683 24.12 4.45 24.27
CA ALA A 683 24.73 4.74 25.56
C ALA A 683 23.82 4.31 26.72
N ILE A 684 22.51 4.57 26.64
CA ILE A 684 21.53 4.12 27.62
C ILE A 684 21.44 2.59 27.66
N PHE A 685 21.42 1.93 26.50
CA PHE A 685 21.37 0.47 26.42
C PHE A 685 22.60 -0.18 27.06
N LEU A 686 23.80 0.35 26.82
CA LEU A 686 25.03 -0.12 27.44
C LEU A 686 25.06 0.11 28.97
N ASP A 687 24.45 1.19 29.48
CA ASP A 687 24.32 1.43 30.93
C ASP A 687 23.36 0.43 31.61
N ARG A 688 22.53 -0.24 30.81
CA ARG A 688 21.54 -1.24 31.25
C ARG A 688 22.02 -2.66 31.05
N LEU A 689 23.26 -2.85 30.61
CA LEU A 689 23.92 -4.14 30.62
C LEU A 689 24.62 -4.37 31.96
N LYS A 690 24.52 -5.58 32.50
CA LYS A 690 25.42 -6.05 33.57
C LYS A 690 26.88 -6.09 33.05
N PRO A 691 27.91 -6.14 33.92
CA PRO A 691 29.29 -6.30 33.48
C PRO A 691 29.44 -7.52 32.56
N GLY A 692 30.01 -7.31 31.36
CA GLY A 692 30.13 -8.35 30.34
C GLY A 692 28.82 -8.65 29.59
N GLY A 693 27.73 -7.93 29.85
CA GLY A 693 26.46 -8.10 29.13
C GLY A 693 26.57 -7.74 27.65
N ILE A 694 25.57 -8.15 26.86
CA ILE A 694 25.60 -8.06 25.39
C ILE A 694 24.36 -7.34 24.87
N LEU A 695 24.58 -6.29 24.07
CA LEU A 695 23.61 -5.74 23.15
C LEU A 695 23.71 -6.49 21.80
N SER A 696 22.68 -7.28 21.47
CA SER A 696 22.56 -8.02 20.20
C SER A 696 21.61 -7.29 19.26
N VAL A 697 22.09 -6.88 18.09
CA VAL A 697 21.30 -6.15 17.07
C VAL A 697 21.43 -6.82 15.72
N SER A 698 20.33 -7.26 15.13
CA SER A 698 20.30 -7.94 13.82
C SER A 698 19.65 -7.07 12.76
N ARG A 699 20.27 -6.96 11.58
CA ARG A 699 19.81 -6.16 10.42
C ARG A 699 20.07 -6.85 9.09
N TRP A 700 19.46 -6.34 8.01
CA TRP A 700 19.65 -6.88 6.66
C TRP A 700 21.11 -6.73 6.20
N TYR A 701 21.60 -7.70 5.44
CA TYR A 701 22.97 -7.74 4.95
C TYR A 701 22.98 -7.87 3.43
N PHE A 702 23.59 -6.91 2.74
CA PHE A 702 23.86 -6.97 1.29
C PHE A 702 25.34 -7.27 1.07
N ALA A 703 25.64 -8.30 0.28
CA ALA A 703 26.99 -8.80 0.02
C ALA A 703 27.88 -7.70 -0.57
N ASP A 704 27.35 -6.96 -1.56
CA ASP A 704 28.10 -5.92 -2.26
C ASP A 704 28.39 -4.71 -1.35
N ARG A 705 27.40 -4.28 -0.55
CA ARG A 705 27.47 -3.12 0.35
C ARG A 705 26.52 -3.26 1.54
N PRO A 706 26.96 -3.78 2.70
CA PRO A 706 26.12 -3.95 3.88
C PRO A 706 25.92 -2.63 4.65
N GLY A 707 25.20 -1.69 4.03
CA GLY A 707 24.99 -0.32 4.54
C GLY A 707 24.45 -0.25 5.97
N GLU A 708 23.38 -1.00 6.27
CA GLU A 708 22.80 -1.05 7.62
C GLU A 708 23.83 -1.53 8.66
N VAL A 709 24.58 -2.60 8.36
CA VAL A 709 25.55 -3.17 9.31
C VAL A 709 26.81 -2.31 9.44
N TYR A 710 27.27 -1.63 8.38
CA TYR A 710 28.32 -0.61 8.49
C TYR A 710 27.90 0.55 9.39
N ARG A 711 26.64 0.96 9.28
CA ARG A 711 26.09 2.03 10.12
C ARG A 711 25.92 1.59 11.57
N LEU A 712 25.52 0.33 11.83
CA LEU A 712 25.56 -0.24 13.18
C LEU A 712 26.97 -0.22 13.76
N ALA A 713 27.98 -0.63 12.99
CA ALA A 713 29.37 -0.62 13.44
C ALA A 713 29.88 0.80 13.75
N SER A 714 29.50 1.77 12.91
CA SER A 714 29.83 3.19 13.13
C SER A 714 29.14 3.75 14.36
N LEU A 715 27.88 3.38 14.59
CA LEU A 715 27.09 3.76 15.77
C LEU A 715 27.68 3.16 17.05
N ALA A 716 28.04 1.88 17.05
CA ALA A 716 28.73 1.22 18.15
C ALA A 716 30.06 1.91 18.48
N THR A 717 30.89 2.13 17.47
CA THR A 717 32.22 2.74 17.60
C THR A 717 32.13 4.15 18.19
N ALA A 718 31.23 4.98 17.67
CA ALA A 718 31.01 6.33 18.19
C ALA A 718 30.53 6.30 19.65
N THR A 719 29.58 5.43 19.97
CA THR A 719 29.03 5.29 21.33
C THR A 719 30.10 4.83 22.33
N LEU A 720 30.94 3.85 21.98
CA LEU A 720 32.03 3.38 22.85
C LEU A 720 33.08 4.48 23.08
N ARG A 721 33.45 5.23 22.03
CA ARG A 721 34.41 6.34 22.14
C ARG A 721 33.88 7.50 22.96
N ASP A 722 32.61 7.85 22.82
CA ASP A 722 31.93 8.85 23.65
C ASP A 722 31.93 8.46 25.14
N ARG A 723 32.01 7.15 25.43
CA ARG A 723 32.17 6.58 26.79
C ARG A 723 33.63 6.47 27.26
N GLY A 724 34.59 6.92 26.45
CA GLY A 724 36.02 6.90 26.77
C GLY A 724 36.73 5.58 26.48
N ILE A 725 36.11 4.66 25.74
CA ILE A 725 36.73 3.39 25.34
C ILE A 725 37.58 3.61 24.08
N SER A 726 38.89 3.37 24.21
CA SER A 726 39.88 3.63 23.15
C SER A 726 39.99 2.52 22.11
N ASP A 727 39.62 1.29 22.45
CA ASP A 727 39.62 0.13 21.55
C ASP A 727 38.21 -0.43 21.34
N PRO A 728 37.41 0.12 20.42
CA PRO A 728 36.07 -0.39 20.13
C PRO A 728 36.06 -1.82 19.59
N ARG A 729 37.15 -2.28 18.96
CA ARG A 729 37.19 -3.59 18.29
C ARG A 729 37.07 -4.74 19.27
N SER A 730 37.70 -4.64 20.45
CA SER A 730 37.62 -5.70 21.45
C SER A 730 36.23 -5.86 22.09
N HIS A 731 35.32 -4.91 21.87
CA HIS A 731 33.95 -4.91 22.39
C HIS A 731 32.91 -5.41 21.38
N MET A 732 33.30 -5.80 20.16
CA MET A 732 32.38 -6.03 19.05
C MET A 732 32.65 -7.33 18.28
N MET A 733 31.59 -8.06 17.95
CA MET A 733 31.60 -9.15 16.97
C MET A 733 30.45 -8.98 15.97
N ILE A 734 30.70 -9.26 14.69
CA ILE A 734 29.69 -9.21 13.63
C ILE A 734 29.70 -10.54 12.89
N ILE A 735 28.55 -11.21 12.89
CA ILE A 735 28.35 -12.51 12.27
C ILE A 735 27.23 -12.36 11.23
N ARG A 736 27.41 -12.96 10.05
CA ARG A 736 26.40 -12.95 8.99
C ARG A 736 26.01 -14.35 8.56
N LYS A 737 24.78 -14.46 8.07
CA LYS A 737 24.26 -15.62 7.34
C LYS A 737 23.78 -15.17 5.98
N PHE A 738 24.19 -15.87 4.91
CA PHE A 738 23.69 -15.63 3.55
C PHE A 738 22.52 -16.56 3.20
N ASP A 739 21.51 -16.01 2.55
CA ASP A 739 20.41 -16.72 1.91
C ASP A 739 20.66 -16.83 0.40
N ILE A 740 20.81 -18.05 -0.11
CA ILE A 740 21.09 -18.28 -1.54
C ILE A 740 19.78 -18.22 -2.35
N TYR A 741 19.02 -17.11 -2.30
CA TYR A 741 17.84 -16.94 -3.17
C TYR A 741 17.54 -15.47 -3.53
N GLY A 742 17.64 -15.14 -4.83
CA GLY A 742 16.81 -14.13 -5.51
C GLY A 742 17.12 -12.63 -5.28
N ILE A 743 16.22 -11.77 -5.80
CA ILE A 743 16.29 -10.31 -5.76
C ILE A 743 15.83 -9.84 -4.36
N GLY A 744 16.77 -9.57 -3.44
CA GLY A 744 16.52 -9.23 -2.03
C GLY A 744 17.82 -8.85 -1.29
N PRO A 745 17.84 -8.77 0.05
CA PRO A 745 19.10 -8.71 0.79
C PRO A 745 19.77 -10.08 0.69
N ASP A 746 21.09 -10.13 0.60
CA ASP A 746 21.81 -11.40 0.49
C ASP A 746 21.75 -12.20 1.79
N GLY A 747 21.37 -11.60 2.92
CA GLY A 747 21.19 -12.30 4.19
C GLY A 747 20.92 -11.39 5.39
N VAL A 748 21.30 -11.88 6.57
CA VAL A 748 21.16 -11.18 7.86
C VAL A 748 22.51 -11.07 8.55
N GLY A 749 22.79 -9.90 9.14
CA GLY A 749 23.97 -9.63 9.96
C GLY A 749 23.58 -9.30 11.40
N THR A 750 24.23 -9.97 12.35
CA THR A 750 24.07 -9.79 13.80
C THR A 750 25.32 -9.13 14.37
N LEU A 751 25.17 -7.94 14.95
CA LEU A 751 26.18 -7.28 15.78
C LEU A 751 25.97 -7.69 17.24
N LEU A 752 27.03 -8.20 17.86
CA LEU A 752 27.15 -8.39 19.31
C LEU A 752 28.08 -7.30 19.86
N LEU A 753 27.56 -6.45 20.74
CA LEU A 753 28.28 -5.35 21.38
C LEU A 753 28.29 -5.54 22.90
N SER A 754 29.46 -5.56 23.53
CA SER A 754 29.57 -5.67 24.98
C SER A 754 30.08 -4.38 25.64
N ASN A 755 29.67 -4.16 26.88
CA ASN A 755 30.17 -3.05 27.71
C ASN A 755 31.58 -3.31 28.27
N GLU A 756 32.07 -4.55 28.19
CA GLU A 756 33.45 -4.96 28.50
C GLU A 756 34.11 -5.62 27.28
N PRO A 757 35.45 -5.67 27.18
CA PRO A 757 36.12 -6.43 26.13
C PRO A 757 35.69 -7.89 26.16
N PHE A 758 35.40 -8.48 25.00
CA PHE A 758 35.03 -9.89 24.92
C PHE A 758 36.16 -10.78 25.44
N ALA A 759 35.80 -11.73 26.31
CA ALA A 759 36.74 -12.74 26.78
C ALA A 759 37.19 -13.62 25.61
N PRO A 760 38.45 -14.12 25.59
CA PRO A 760 38.90 -15.03 24.54
C PRO A 760 38.03 -16.30 24.40
N GLU A 761 37.45 -16.76 25.50
CA GLU A 761 36.52 -17.90 25.54
C GLU A 761 35.19 -17.59 24.85
N ASP A 762 34.66 -16.37 25.02
CA ASP A 762 33.46 -15.91 24.32
C ASP A 762 33.70 -15.87 22.81
N VAL A 763 34.84 -15.29 22.39
CA VAL A 763 35.23 -15.21 20.98
C VAL A 763 35.36 -16.61 20.37
N ALA A 764 36.07 -17.51 21.05
CA ALA A 764 36.24 -18.88 20.59
C ALA A 764 34.90 -19.63 20.48
N THR A 765 33.99 -19.43 21.42
CA THR A 765 32.66 -20.06 21.42
C THR A 765 31.80 -19.57 20.24
N ILE A 766 31.78 -18.25 19.99
CA ILE A 766 31.04 -17.67 18.88
C ILE A 766 31.64 -18.09 17.53
N GLU A 767 32.97 -18.06 17.37
CA GLU A 767 33.63 -18.48 16.13
C GLU A 767 33.38 -19.98 15.86
N ALA A 768 33.43 -20.83 16.88
CA ALA A 768 33.11 -22.25 16.76
C ALA A 768 31.64 -22.49 16.38
N LYS A 769 30.71 -21.77 17.02
CA LYS A 769 29.27 -21.89 16.70
C LYS A 769 28.92 -21.35 15.33
N ALA A 770 29.54 -20.24 14.91
CA ALA A 770 29.38 -19.73 13.55
C ALA A 770 29.84 -20.77 12.52
N ALA A 771 31.01 -21.39 12.72
CA ALA A 771 31.50 -22.45 11.85
C ALA A 771 30.58 -23.69 11.83
N GLU A 772 30.13 -24.16 13.01
CA GLU A 772 29.19 -25.27 13.17
C GLU A 772 27.86 -25.01 12.43
N MET A 773 27.38 -23.77 12.43
CA MET A 773 26.12 -23.38 11.82
C MET A 773 26.26 -22.94 10.36
N GLY A 774 27.47 -22.89 9.80
CA GLY A 774 27.69 -22.37 8.44
C GLY A 774 27.44 -20.87 8.31
N PHE A 775 27.61 -20.12 9.41
CA PHE A 775 27.63 -18.66 9.42
C PHE A 775 29.06 -18.15 9.20
N GLU A 776 29.20 -16.88 8.84
CA GLU A 776 30.49 -16.24 8.62
C GLU A 776 30.75 -15.14 9.65
N VAL A 777 31.90 -15.18 10.31
CA VAL A 777 32.37 -14.13 11.22
C VAL A 777 33.04 -13.04 10.40
N VAL A 778 32.38 -11.89 10.26
CA VAL A 778 32.83 -10.76 9.44
C VAL A 778 33.80 -9.87 10.21
N LEU A 779 33.56 -9.70 11.51
CA LEU A 779 34.42 -8.96 12.42
C LEU A 779 34.45 -9.69 13.77
N SER A 780 35.65 -9.92 14.29
CA SER A 780 35.88 -10.29 15.70
C SER A 780 37.08 -9.49 16.24
N PRO A 781 37.33 -9.56 17.56
CA PRO A 781 38.55 -9.01 18.15
C PRO A 781 39.83 -9.58 17.50
N LEU A 782 39.78 -10.82 16.97
CA LEU A 782 40.93 -11.56 16.46
C LEU A 782 41.02 -11.55 14.93
N SER A 783 39.88 -11.55 14.22
CA SER A 783 39.84 -11.76 12.78
C SER A 783 38.84 -10.83 12.07
N THR A 784 38.91 -10.77 10.75
CA THR A 784 37.91 -10.09 9.91
C THR A 784 37.95 -10.65 8.48
N THR A 785 36.81 -10.62 7.80
CA THR A 785 36.73 -10.92 6.36
C THR A 785 36.42 -9.68 5.51
N ASN A 786 36.28 -8.51 6.12
CA ASN A 786 35.93 -7.27 5.43
C ASN A 786 36.63 -6.06 6.08
N GLU A 787 37.63 -5.54 5.35
CA GLU A 787 38.51 -4.46 5.85
C GLU A 787 37.77 -3.15 6.16
N THR A 788 36.62 -2.90 5.54
CA THR A 788 35.82 -1.69 5.83
C THR A 788 35.34 -1.68 7.29
N PHE A 789 34.99 -2.84 7.85
CA PHE A 789 34.62 -2.90 9.27
C PHE A 789 35.81 -2.60 10.18
N VAL A 790 37.01 -3.06 9.81
CA VAL A 790 38.23 -2.74 10.57
C VAL A 790 38.50 -1.24 10.53
N GLU A 791 38.40 -0.62 9.35
CA GLU A 791 38.59 0.82 9.22
C GLU A 791 37.58 1.60 10.08
N ILE A 792 36.30 1.21 10.07
CA ILE A 792 35.26 1.83 10.93
C ILE A 792 35.65 1.77 12.41
N VAL A 793 36.04 0.60 12.93
CA VAL A 793 36.28 0.44 14.38
C VAL A 793 37.63 0.99 14.84
N THR A 794 38.62 1.07 13.95
CA THR A 794 40.00 1.47 14.28
C THR A 794 40.36 2.91 13.91
N THR A 795 39.69 3.53 12.92
CA THR A 795 40.10 4.85 12.41
C THR A 795 40.01 5.93 13.49
N PRO A 796 41.03 6.78 13.69
CA PRO A 796 40.96 7.85 14.69
C PRO A 796 39.94 8.94 14.34
N ASP A 797 39.66 9.14 13.04
CA ASP A 797 38.72 10.15 12.55
C ASP A 797 37.54 9.50 11.80
N LEU A 798 36.63 8.90 12.59
CA LEU A 798 35.43 8.26 12.08
C LEU A 798 34.51 9.26 11.36
N ALA A 799 34.50 10.52 11.79
CA ALA A 799 33.67 11.56 11.19
C ALA A 799 34.12 11.91 9.76
N ARG A 800 35.42 11.93 9.50
CA ARG A 800 35.96 12.08 8.14
C ARG A 800 35.70 10.83 7.30
N PHE A 801 35.99 9.64 7.83
CA PHE A 801 35.78 8.38 7.11
C PHE A 801 34.32 8.23 6.62
N THR A 802 33.36 8.38 7.53
CA THR A 802 31.92 8.25 7.20
C THR A 802 31.39 9.34 6.26
N ARG A 803 32.03 10.52 6.23
CA ARG A 803 31.71 11.61 5.29
C ARG A 803 32.19 11.31 3.88
N ASP A 804 33.39 10.75 3.77
CA ASP A 804 34.05 10.45 2.49
C ASP A 804 33.57 9.11 1.90
N TYR A 805 32.97 8.23 2.72
CA TYR A 805 32.41 6.95 2.27
C TYR A 805 31.30 7.14 1.20
N PRO A 806 31.10 6.25 0.22
CA PRO A 806 30.11 6.44 -0.87
C PRO A 806 28.65 6.60 -0.45
N ILE A 807 28.25 6.04 0.69
CA ILE A 807 26.90 6.14 1.25
C ILE A 807 26.96 6.68 2.68
N ASN A 808 25.85 7.21 3.19
CA ASN A 808 25.80 7.74 4.55
C ASN A 808 25.75 6.61 5.60
N ILE A 809 26.93 6.21 6.06
CA ILE A 809 27.14 5.29 7.20
C ILE A 809 27.42 6.04 8.51
N ALA A 810 27.19 7.36 8.57
CA ALA A 810 27.46 8.14 9.77
C ALA A 810 26.56 7.69 10.95
N PRO A 811 27.11 7.64 12.18
CA PRO A 811 26.36 7.27 13.37
C PRO A 811 25.20 8.26 13.61
N PRO A 812 23.93 7.82 13.69
CA PRO A 812 22.82 8.73 13.93
C PRO A 812 22.85 9.30 15.36
N THR A 813 22.28 10.49 15.52
CA THR A 813 22.13 11.18 16.80
C THR A 813 20.67 11.54 17.03
N ASP A 814 20.28 11.93 18.24
CA ASP A 814 18.90 12.39 18.49
C ASP A 814 18.50 13.65 17.68
N ASN A 815 19.48 14.41 17.17
CA ASN A 815 19.24 15.55 16.27
C ASN A 815 19.20 15.15 14.79
N ASN A 816 19.59 13.92 14.46
CA ASN A 816 19.59 13.37 13.11
C ASN A 816 19.29 11.84 13.18
N PRO A 817 18.08 11.43 13.63
CA PRO A 817 17.78 10.05 14.00
C PRO A 817 17.36 9.17 12.81
N PHE A 818 17.94 9.40 11.62
CA PHE A 818 17.52 8.73 10.39
C PHE A 818 18.49 7.58 10.02
N PHE A 819 18.37 6.45 10.71
CA PHE A 819 19.25 5.28 10.52
C PHE A 819 19.14 4.63 9.12
N PHE A 820 17.94 4.61 8.54
CA PHE A 820 17.72 4.00 7.22
C PHE A 820 17.99 4.97 6.05
N HIS A 821 18.20 6.26 6.34
CA HIS A 821 18.53 7.27 5.34
C HIS A 821 20.01 7.25 4.98
N MET A 822 20.38 6.44 3.98
CA MET A 822 21.77 6.28 3.54
C MET A 822 22.11 7.04 2.26
N LEU A 823 21.10 7.52 1.55
CA LEU A 823 21.29 8.36 0.37
C LEU A 823 21.60 9.80 0.82
N ARG A 824 22.64 10.42 0.26
CA ARG A 824 22.90 11.85 0.50
C ARG A 824 22.19 12.69 -0.55
N PHE A 825 21.83 13.91 -0.17
CA PHE A 825 21.14 14.84 -1.06
C PHE A 825 21.94 15.16 -2.34
N GLY A 826 23.28 15.23 -2.25
CA GLY A 826 24.16 15.45 -3.41
C GLY A 826 24.16 14.31 -4.43
N ASP A 827 23.80 13.09 -4.00
CA ASP A 827 23.92 11.87 -4.80
C ASP A 827 22.58 11.48 -5.48
N ILE A 828 21.53 12.29 -5.30
CA ILE A 828 20.18 12.10 -5.88
C ILE A 828 20.21 12.05 -7.43
N PHE A 829 21.26 12.56 -8.08
CA PHE A 829 21.41 12.53 -9.53
C PHE A 829 22.50 11.56 -10.03
N ASP A 830 23.25 10.92 -9.13
CA ASP A 830 24.30 9.96 -9.48
C ASP A 830 23.69 8.58 -9.77
N ARG A 831 23.57 8.23 -11.05
CA ARG A 831 22.93 6.99 -11.50
C ARG A 831 23.68 5.72 -11.06
N ASP A 832 24.98 5.80 -10.82
CA ASP A 832 25.77 4.63 -10.45
C ASP A 832 25.51 4.28 -8.99
N GLN A 833 25.46 5.25 -8.09
CA GLN A 833 25.10 5.04 -6.67
C GLN A 833 23.66 4.54 -6.49
N GLN A 834 22.76 4.90 -7.41
CA GLN A 834 21.32 4.61 -7.33
C GLN A 834 20.92 3.15 -7.57
N GLN A 835 21.81 2.35 -8.15
CA GLN A 835 21.49 0.97 -8.53
C GLN A 835 21.93 -0.08 -7.50
N PHE A 836 22.67 0.31 -6.45
CA PHE A 836 23.26 -0.64 -5.50
C PHE A 836 22.45 -0.77 -4.20
N GLY A 837 22.09 -2.00 -3.85
CA GLY A 837 21.57 -2.41 -2.53
C GLY A 837 20.47 -1.49 -1.99
N GLU A 838 20.62 -1.08 -0.73
CA GLU A 838 19.65 -0.26 0.04
C GLU A 838 19.38 1.13 -0.55
N VAL A 839 20.34 1.70 -1.29
CA VAL A 839 20.22 3.03 -1.90
C VAL A 839 19.16 3.04 -3.00
N SER A 840 18.99 1.91 -3.70
CA SER A 840 17.95 1.77 -4.73
C SER A 840 16.54 1.89 -4.15
N TYR A 841 16.31 1.45 -2.91
CA TYR A 841 15.03 1.58 -2.21
C TYR A 841 14.79 3.02 -1.72
N ASN A 842 15.80 3.66 -1.14
CA ASN A 842 15.75 5.07 -0.75
C ASN A 842 15.38 5.97 -1.95
N MET A 843 15.88 5.67 -3.15
CA MET A 843 15.59 6.44 -4.35
C MET A 843 14.16 6.27 -4.86
N ARG A 844 13.56 5.09 -4.70
CA ARG A 844 12.15 4.87 -5.04
C ARG A 844 11.23 5.71 -4.15
N ALA A 845 11.52 5.79 -2.85
CA ALA A 845 10.78 6.66 -1.93
C ALA A 845 10.89 8.14 -2.33
N VAL A 846 12.10 8.62 -2.62
CA VAL A 846 12.34 10.00 -3.12
C VAL A 846 11.57 10.27 -4.42
N ALA A 847 11.57 9.32 -5.36
CA ALA A 847 10.88 9.48 -6.64
C ALA A 847 9.35 9.57 -6.47
N ILE A 848 8.76 8.76 -5.57
CA ILE A 848 7.33 8.83 -5.24
C ILE A 848 7.02 10.19 -4.61
N LEU A 849 7.80 10.64 -3.63
CA LEU A 849 7.59 11.94 -3.00
C LEU A 849 7.71 13.09 -4.01
N GLY A 850 8.69 13.01 -4.92
CA GLY A 850 8.87 13.97 -6.02
C GLY A 850 7.67 14.00 -6.98
N PHE A 851 7.15 12.83 -7.36
CA PHE A 851 5.92 12.73 -8.17
C PHE A 851 4.72 13.35 -7.43
N LEU A 852 4.54 13.04 -6.14
CA LEU A 852 3.45 13.56 -5.32
C LEU A 852 3.53 15.09 -5.17
N LEU A 853 4.73 15.62 -4.96
CA LEU A 853 4.98 17.06 -4.95
C LEU A 853 4.62 17.69 -6.29
N ALA A 854 5.06 17.10 -7.41
CA ALA A 854 4.73 17.58 -8.75
C ALA A 854 3.21 17.54 -9.02
N LEU A 855 2.54 16.46 -8.59
CA LEU A 855 1.09 16.30 -8.71
C LEU A 855 0.35 17.37 -7.91
N VAL A 856 0.65 17.54 -6.62
CA VAL A 856 0.00 18.55 -5.76
C VAL A 856 0.27 19.97 -6.27
N THR A 857 1.50 20.25 -6.72
CA THR A 857 1.86 21.53 -7.34
C THR A 857 1.06 21.78 -8.61
N THR A 858 0.93 20.77 -9.47
CA THR A 858 0.16 20.84 -10.72
C THR A 858 -1.32 21.06 -10.42
N LEU A 859 -1.91 20.30 -9.48
CA LEU A 859 -3.30 20.47 -9.08
C LEU A 859 -3.55 21.86 -8.48
N THR A 860 -2.66 22.34 -7.62
CA THR A 860 -2.76 23.70 -7.04
C THR A 860 -2.66 24.76 -8.13
N PHE A 861 -1.72 24.61 -9.07
CA PHE A 861 -1.61 25.52 -10.19
C PHE A 861 -2.88 25.55 -11.04
N VAL A 862 -3.41 24.38 -11.42
CA VAL A 862 -4.58 24.24 -12.30
C VAL A 862 -5.89 24.67 -11.64
N PHE A 863 -6.11 24.33 -10.37
CA PHE A 863 -7.38 24.54 -9.69
C PHE A 863 -7.43 25.79 -8.81
N VAL A 864 -6.27 26.34 -8.41
CA VAL A 864 -6.20 27.53 -7.54
C VAL A 864 -5.59 28.72 -8.29
N ILE A 865 -4.36 28.60 -8.77
CA ILE A 865 -3.62 29.74 -9.36
C ILE A 865 -4.23 30.15 -10.71
N LEU A 866 -4.41 29.20 -11.63
CA LEU A 866 -4.86 29.47 -12.99
C LEU A 866 -6.24 30.15 -13.04
N PRO A 867 -7.27 29.71 -12.30
CA PRO A 867 -8.56 30.40 -12.28
C PRO A 867 -8.44 31.81 -11.71
N LEU A 868 -7.65 32.02 -10.65
CA LEU A 868 -7.42 33.34 -10.07
C LEU A 868 -6.75 34.29 -11.07
N LEU A 869 -5.76 33.83 -11.84
CA LEU A 869 -5.09 34.63 -12.86
C LEU A 869 -6.04 35.10 -13.97
N PHE A 870 -7.03 34.29 -14.35
CA PHE A 870 -7.96 34.63 -15.44
C PHE A 870 -9.19 35.43 -15.00
N THR A 871 -9.59 35.32 -13.73
CA THR A 871 -10.84 35.93 -13.22
C THR A 871 -10.62 37.18 -12.39
N THR A 872 -9.46 37.31 -11.75
CA THR A 872 -9.17 38.45 -10.87
C THR A 872 -8.72 39.65 -11.70
N ARG A 873 -9.28 40.83 -11.42
CA ARG A 873 -8.85 42.08 -12.08
C ARG A 873 -7.40 42.38 -11.68
N ARG A 874 -6.56 42.78 -12.66
CA ARG A 874 -5.14 43.10 -12.43
C ARG A 874 -4.94 44.16 -11.33
N ASP A 875 -5.88 45.09 -11.17
CA ASP A 875 -5.81 46.11 -10.13
C ASP A 875 -6.05 45.57 -8.71
N THR A 876 -6.75 44.44 -8.56
CA THR A 876 -6.96 43.77 -7.26
C THR A 876 -5.74 42.94 -6.83
N LEU A 877 -4.93 42.48 -7.79
CA LEU A 877 -3.69 41.73 -7.52
C LEU A 877 -2.48 42.63 -7.23
N ARG A 878 -2.55 43.92 -7.60
CA ARG A 878 -1.52 44.91 -7.28
C ARG A 878 -1.43 45.09 -5.76
N GLY A 879 -0.30 44.69 -5.17
CA GLY A 879 -0.05 44.75 -3.73
C GLY A 879 -0.38 43.46 -2.96
N ALA A 880 -0.98 42.44 -3.59
CA ALA A 880 -1.31 41.17 -2.93
C ALA A 880 -0.07 40.28 -2.66
N GLY A 881 1.05 40.54 -3.33
CA GLY A 881 2.28 39.74 -3.20
C GLY A 881 2.86 39.74 -1.78
N ALA A 882 2.92 40.91 -1.12
CA ALA A 882 3.47 40.99 0.24
C ALA A 882 2.61 40.23 1.28
N PRO A 883 1.27 40.38 1.31
CA PRO A 883 0.42 39.53 2.15
C PRO A 883 0.53 38.04 1.83
N LEU A 884 0.58 37.66 0.55
CA LEU A 884 0.73 36.25 0.15
C LEU A 884 2.05 35.65 0.64
N LEU A 885 3.17 36.36 0.46
CA LEU A 885 4.48 35.94 0.95
C LEU A 885 4.51 35.88 2.48
N TYR A 886 3.88 36.85 3.14
CA TYR A 886 3.77 36.88 4.60
C TYR A 886 3.02 35.66 5.14
N PHE A 887 1.82 35.36 4.63
CA PHE A 887 1.04 34.21 5.07
C PHE A 887 1.66 32.87 4.66
N ALA A 888 2.29 32.79 3.48
CA ALA A 888 3.06 31.61 3.08
C ALA A 888 4.25 31.36 4.03
N GLY A 889 4.94 32.44 4.43
CA GLY A 889 6.04 32.37 5.40
C GLY A 889 5.58 31.91 6.78
N ILE A 890 4.42 32.40 7.27
CA ILE A 890 3.82 31.91 8.53
C ILE A 890 3.49 30.43 8.43
N GLY A 891 2.83 29.99 7.35
CA GLY A 891 2.48 28.59 7.15
C GLY A 891 3.73 27.70 7.11
N MET A 892 4.75 28.10 6.35
CA MET A 892 6.01 27.38 6.26
C MET A 892 6.74 27.33 7.61
N GLY A 893 6.84 28.46 8.32
CA GLY A 893 7.47 28.53 9.63
C GLY A 893 6.74 27.67 10.68
N PHE A 894 5.41 27.73 10.68
CA PHE A 894 4.58 26.88 11.54
C PHE A 894 4.84 25.39 11.27
N MET A 895 4.77 24.94 10.01
CA MET A 895 5.00 23.54 9.65
C MET A 895 6.42 23.06 10.01
N LEU A 896 7.45 23.90 9.77
CA LEU A 896 8.84 23.57 10.11
C LEU A 896 9.03 23.39 11.62
N VAL A 897 8.44 24.28 12.43
CA VAL A 897 8.51 24.18 13.88
C VAL A 897 7.68 23.00 14.36
N GLU A 898 6.40 22.91 13.99
CA GLU A 898 5.45 21.90 14.44
C GLU A 898 5.97 20.48 14.18
N ILE A 899 6.35 20.15 12.94
CA ILE A 899 6.86 18.82 12.60
C ILE A 899 8.11 18.49 13.43
N SER A 900 9.07 19.41 13.53
CA SER A 900 10.29 19.17 14.32
C SER A 900 10.02 18.98 15.81
N GLN A 901 9.07 19.72 16.38
CA GLN A 901 8.74 19.63 17.80
C GLN A 901 7.95 18.37 18.12
N MET A 902 6.97 18.00 17.28
CA MET A 902 6.24 16.73 17.45
C MET A 902 7.22 15.56 17.54
N GLN A 903 8.19 15.49 16.62
CA GLN A 903 9.16 14.39 16.60
C GLN A 903 10.07 14.35 17.84
N ARG A 904 10.50 15.52 18.34
CA ARG A 904 11.30 15.58 19.58
C ARG A 904 10.48 15.23 20.82
N LEU A 905 9.23 15.67 20.88
CA LEU A 905 8.35 15.44 22.01
C LEU A 905 7.93 13.97 22.12
N VAL A 906 7.83 13.23 21.01
CA VAL A 906 7.53 11.79 21.02
C VAL A 906 8.53 10.99 21.87
N ILE A 907 9.83 11.34 21.84
CA ILE A 907 10.85 10.69 22.69
C ILE A 907 10.54 10.89 24.19
N PHE A 908 10.04 12.07 24.55
CA PHE A 908 9.70 12.42 25.93
C PHE A 908 8.36 11.80 26.37
N LEU A 909 7.36 11.85 25.49
CA LEU A 909 5.99 11.39 25.76
C LEU A 909 5.87 9.87 25.69
N GLY A 910 6.83 9.19 25.02
CA GLY A 910 6.97 7.73 25.05
C GLY A 910 5.90 6.99 24.26
N HIS A 911 5.01 7.68 23.54
CA HIS A 911 4.05 7.04 22.65
C HIS A 911 3.81 7.92 21.43
N PRO A 912 3.78 7.39 20.20
CA PRO A 912 3.53 8.16 18.97
C PRO A 912 2.15 8.86 18.88
N THR A 913 1.29 8.73 19.88
CA THR A 913 0.00 9.44 19.95
C THR A 913 -0.07 10.56 20.97
N TYR A 914 0.83 10.57 21.96
CA TYR A 914 0.76 11.49 23.08
C TYR A 914 1.68 12.68 22.89
#